data_AF-X6MS46-F1
#
_entry.id   AF-X6MS46-F1
#
_cell.length_a   1.000
_cell.length_b   1.000
_cell.length_c   1.000
_cell.angle_alpha   90.00
_cell.angle_beta   90.00
_cell.angle_gamma   90.00
#
_symmetry.space_group_name_H-M   'P 1'
#
loop_
_entity.id
_entity.type
_entity.pdbx_description
1 polymer ?
#
loop_
_entity_poly.entity_id
_entity_poly.type
_entity_poly.pdbx_seq_one_letter_code
_entity_poly.pdbx_strand_id
1 'polypeptide(L)'
;MKKGTIVTSQQKDAKNQMLIVTTNDTERNIPLEWGHCTTKIESFKKVSEFEKEVKEFFNNKQVKDDVLILQCHYPSKTKNLLDQVMSILQVEHHLFYKVAANHCANKLIVLLIHTNRESPFPLIFTRKWRLVYVDYLLSTKPISLQKDLKKPVAEVISGDSKPNLTDCASRAFGKLHFPRSMNSLEEKKKLSKLFSKDKPNKCGAILEQRLMSILSEAMRHRSVEDILFELAPQEESKEMEGSFFEKHQNILDTLLILAFVNVLLVVYQNGGFKVLPSICFSFTKKKKKNKSIYEMDFKERNNEEYQQLFEMALSNSELVPMKTPIITANQLLLVAIEPQLHVVRARTKSLFPFSYCIHEWCQQQFSSNKELPFVEIAHRVTILEQVPIGNGKDSLKQWESICSEKANGIYAMDLIRKYFSQSLRKSEQRRILRDILVAMAQLSSGKISIVAIEVVMHYLHQLISYYAQMIDTYFLFCKELKQINDYNGGDANNAGQWLVDVTQHLWSSIPLTEALPHTGHLFFPQSTSFLVNCMQTQLLPQLSDDDHARLINQLLQSARQLELRHLGVQYLKMIDFIGEKEHFTDFKQGLLENGQCVRNIISSYSSNRNISDGEYPMFVRDLLAVIKRVESICKDTKQQHTYTTLLRSLYNENKESVILQMQLLRDMCIHQCVNNDTLSLQSKDAVLLNRCLEKILLEENANANNALITNWAQWCCEQGHDKFELVIRISQLKTDLSKLIWNLTNTDICMSKVEQGDSAYNLIKQMGELLSSVLIPNSLYEHMLHVWFLKQLYVCKGIHWIEILFTQPAIRQAMLLFDKTKSTNIFAALAPRPLYCDFYNPLVGVYGPHSMDKIQSILMNGKDFLNLKNLCPVLVDSLSLVNLCGFTYTEAQLKNLRTMIQAQDMIGLFKKKVFEQIFNYLTSRATKSRFYWKSMRHTLDPIVARLCFHFFSIQQQLKYNPFRLLFEDSELFLSQGASSSSSLSPTKEPVPYYCANRHPLLLEDVPLSLCKEATCQMDGCGAKVCIPSSFSSKTPSKVGEESKSIWFVLERYYTSPKRTEPET
;
A
#
# COMPACT_ATOMS: atom_id res chain seq x y z
N MET A 1 17.09 -63.27 -22.11
CA MET A 1 16.42 -63.40 -20.80
C MET A 1 16.74 -64.77 -20.24
N LYS A 2 17.41 -64.84 -19.09
CA LYS A 2 17.84 -66.09 -18.45
C LYS A 2 16.82 -66.44 -17.37
N LYS A 3 16.30 -67.67 -17.35
CA LYS A 3 15.68 -68.25 -16.15
C LYS A 3 16.61 -67.90 -14.97
N GLY A 4 16.08 -67.31 -13.89
CA GLY A 4 16.90 -66.74 -12.81
C GLY A 4 18.06 -67.67 -12.40
N THR A 5 19.26 -67.12 -12.20
CA THR A 5 20.50 -67.87 -11.95
C THR A 5 20.36 -68.88 -10.81
N ILE A 6 19.51 -68.59 -9.83
CA ILE A 6 19.22 -69.45 -8.68
C ILE A 6 18.38 -70.67 -9.08
N VAL A 7 17.32 -70.48 -9.86
CA VAL A 7 16.46 -71.58 -10.33
C VAL A 7 17.24 -72.49 -11.29
N THR A 8 18.00 -71.90 -12.21
CA THR A 8 18.83 -72.66 -13.17
C THR A 8 19.99 -73.41 -12.53
N SER A 9 20.62 -72.85 -11.49
CA SER A 9 21.64 -73.58 -10.73
C SER A 9 21.02 -74.70 -9.91
N GLN A 10 19.88 -74.46 -9.25
CA GLN A 10 19.22 -75.46 -8.42
C GLN A 10 18.63 -76.63 -9.21
N GLN A 11 18.22 -76.41 -10.47
CA GLN A 11 17.76 -77.48 -11.35
C GLN A 11 18.79 -78.61 -11.54
N LYS A 12 20.09 -78.28 -11.52
CA LYS A 12 21.17 -79.28 -11.63
C LYS A 12 21.26 -80.18 -10.39
N ASP A 13 20.79 -79.69 -9.24
CA ASP A 13 20.77 -80.39 -7.95
C ASP A 13 19.37 -80.85 -7.53
N ALA A 14 18.39 -80.80 -8.44
CA ALA A 14 16.98 -81.07 -8.16
C ALA A 14 16.70 -82.46 -7.57
N LYS A 15 17.55 -83.46 -7.89
CA LYS A 15 17.48 -84.81 -7.29
C LYS A 15 17.71 -84.80 -5.77
N ASN A 16 18.59 -83.92 -5.30
CA ASN A 16 19.00 -83.89 -3.91
C ASN A 16 18.12 -82.94 -3.09
N GLN A 17 17.77 -81.80 -3.68
CA GLN A 17 17.13 -80.68 -2.98
C GLN A 17 16.09 -79.95 -3.83
N MET A 18 14.94 -79.69 -3.21
CA MET A 18 13.93 -78.74 -3.70
C MET A 18 14.27 -77.32 -3.20
N LEU A 19 13.67 -76.29 -3.83
CA LEU A 19 13.97 -74.89 -3.52
C LEU A 19 12.83 -74.26 -2.73
N ILE A 20 13.13 -73.58 -1.63
CA ILE A 20 12.23 -72.62 -0.98
C ILE A 20 12.76 -71.22 -1.27
N VAL A 21 11.94 -70.38 -1.89
CA VAL A 21 12.22 -68.95 -2.10
C VAL A 21 11.31 -68.18 -1.15
N THR A 22 11.90 -67.51 -0.18
CA THR A 22 11.17 -66.56 0.69
C THR A 22 11.33 -65.16 0.13
N THR A 23 10.24 -64.39 0.12
CA THR A 23 10.23 -63.02 -0.41
C THR A 23 9.27 -62.13 0.35
N ASN A 24 9.64 -60.86 0.51
CA ASN A 24 8.76 -59.81 1.00
C ASN A 24 8.10 -59.03 -0.16
N ASP A 25 8.31 -59.48 -1.40
CA ASP A 25 7.73 -58.89 -2.60
C ASP A 25 6.23 -59.23 -2.71
N THR A 26 5.50 -58.44 -3.50
CA THR A 26 4.07 -58.64 -3.70
C THR A 26 3.79 -59.91 -4.51
N GLU A 27 2.70 -60.61 -4.21
CA GLU A 27 2.32 -61.84 -4.92
C GLU A 27 2.13 -61.68 -6.43
N ARG A 28 1.89 -60.45 -6.90
CA ARG A 28 1.66 -60.16 -8.31
C ARG A 28 2.96 -59.96 -9.08
N ASN A 29 4.09 -59.79 -8.38
CA ASN A 29 5.40 -59.53 -8.97
C ASN A 29 6.09 -60.82 -9.42
N ILE A 30 5.41 -61.63 -10.24
CA ILE A 30 5.99 -62.85 -10.83
C ILE A 30 6.56 -62.49 -12.21
N PRO A 31 7.84 -62.82 -12.51
CA PRO A 31 8.40 -62.64 -13.84
C PRO A 31 7.53 -63.30 -14.91
N LEU A 32 7.38 -62.65 -16.06
CA LEU A 32 6.62 -63.20 -17.19
C LEU A 32 7.14 -64.59 -17.58
N GLU A 33 8.45 -64.85 -17.41
CA GLU A 33 9.05 -66.16 -17.66
C GLU A 33 8.65 -67.25 -16.66
N TRP A 34 8.09 -66.90 -15.49
CA TRP A 34 7.65 -67.86 -14.47
C TRP A 34 6.12 -68.05 -14.49
N GLY A 35 5.37 -67.16 -15.15
CA GLY A 35 3.92 -67.17 -15.12
C GLY A 35 3.26 -68.46 -15.61
N HIS A 36 3.88 -69.18 -16.56
CA HIS A 36 3.33 -70.42 -17.12
C HIS A 36 3.56 -71.66 -16.23
N CYS A 37 4.51 -71.61 -15.30
CA CYS A 37 4.86 -72.72 -14.41
C CYS A 37 4.56 -72.40 -12.93
N THR A 38 3.86 -71.30 -12.65
CA THR A 38 3.48 -70.89 -11.30
C THR A 38 2.02 -71.19 -11.01
N THR A 39 1.76 -71.86 -9.90
CA THR A 39 0.42 -72.19 -9.42
C THR A 39 0.27 -71.76 -7.96
N LYS A 40 -0.86 -71.12 -7.63
CA LYS A 40 -1.16 -70.71 -6.25
C LYS A 40 -1.65 -71.91 -5.46
N ILE A 41 -1.09 -72.16 -4.28
CA ILE A 41 -1.54 -73.25 -3.41
C ILE A 41 -3.00 -73.02 -2.96
N GLU A 42 -3.41 -71.77 -2.80
CA GLU A 42 -4.79 -71.41 -2.42
C GLU A 42 -5.84 -71.72 -3.51
N SER A 43 -5.42 -71.99 -4.76
CA SER A 43 -6.38 -72.35 -5.82
C SER A 43 -6.92 -73.77 -5.67
N PHE A 44 -6.27 -74.62 -4.88
CA PHE A 44 -6.70 -76.00 -4.65
C PHE A 44 -7.73 -76.06 -3.52
N LYS A 45 -8.93 -76.61 -3.79
CA LYS A 45 -9.99 -76.71 -2.78
C LYS A 45 -9.84 -77.95 -1.90
N LYS A 46 -9.16 -78.98 -2.40
CA LYS A 46 -8.92 -80.25 -1.70
C LYS A 46 -7.45 -80.67 -1.78
N VAL A 47 -6.94 -81.27 -0.70
CA VAL A 47 -5.57 -81.83 -0.66
C VAL A 47 -5.35 -82.87 -1.75
N SER A 48 -6.37 -83.67 -2.08
CA SER A 48 -6.32 -84.65 -3.17
C SER A 48 -6.12 -84.03 -4.55
N GLU A 49 -6.59 -82.79 -4.78
CA GLU A 49 -6.38 -82.06 -6.04
C GLU A 49 -4.92 -81.59 -6.13
N PHE A 50 -4.38 -81.08 -5.03
CA PHE A 50 -2.97 -80.67 -4.93
C PHE A 50 -2.00 -81.86 -5.12
N GLU A 51 -2.24 -82.98 -4.42
CA GLU A 51 -1.43 -84.20 -4.59
C GLU A 51 -1.46 -84.72 -6.03
N LYS A 52 -2.62 -84.65 -6.68
CA LYS A 52 -2.78 -85.07 -8.08
C LYS A 52 -1.95 -84.20 -9.02
N GLU A 53 -1.97 -82.88 -8.85
CA GLU A 53 -1.16 -81.94 -9.65
C GLU A 53 0.35 -82.23 -9.51
N VAL A 54 0.83 -82.42 -8.27
CA VAL A 54 2.23 -82.73 -7.99
C VAL A 54 2.64 -84.07 -8.62
N LYS A 55 1.77 -85.09 -8.52
CA LYS A 55 1.98 -86.40 -9.16
C LYS A 55 2.00 -86.29 -10.68
N GLU A 56 1.11 -85.51 -11.27
CA GLU A 56 1.07 -85.28 -12.71
C GLU A 56 2.33 -84.56 -13.20
N PHE A 57 2.82 -83.55 -12.47
CA PHE A 57 4.09 -82.89 -12.77
C PHE A 57 5.25 -83.89 -12.83
N PHE A 58 5.36 -84.83 -11.89
CA PHE A 58 6.42 -85.83 -11.90
C PHE A 58 6.22 -86.92 -12.96
N ASN A 59 5.00 -87.41 -13.17
CA ASN A 59 4.71 -88.53 -14.06
C ASN A 59 4.65 -88.17 -15.54
N ASN A 60 4.35 -86.91 -15.87
CA ASN A 60 4.14 -86.51 -17.25
C ASN A 60 5.49 -86.24 -17.96
N LYS A 61 5.78 -86.99 -19.03
CA LYS A 61 6.96 -86.77 -19.91
C LYS A 61 6.73 -85.68 -20.96
N GLN A 62 5.49 -85.19 -21.12
CA GLN A 62 5.10 -84.19 -22.13
C GLN A 62 4.98 -82.76 -21.61
N VAL A 63 5.11 -82.51 -20.29
CA VAL A 63 5.13 -81.14 -19.75
C VAL A 63 6.42 -80.46 -20.20
N LYS A 64 6.32 -79.32 -20.89
CA LYS A 64 7.46 -78.57 -21.44
C LYS A 64 8.37 -77.96 -20.37
N ASP A 65 7.94 -77.94 -19.11
CA ASP A 65 8.60 -77.23 -18.04
C ASP A 65 9.08 -78.19 -16.95
N ASP A 66 10.41 -78.33 -16.82
CA ASP A 66 11.07 -79.08 -15.74
C ASP A 66 11.04 -78.35 -14.39
N VAL A 67 10.16 -77.35 -14.22
CA VAL A 67 10.03 -76.56 -12.99
C VAL A 67 8.55 -76.42 -12.66
N LEU A 68 8.19 -76.73 -11.41
CA LEU A 68 6.90 -76.41 -10.82
C LEU A 68 7.12 -75.36 -9.73
N ILE A 69 6.51 -74.19 -9.88
CA ILE A 69 6.56 -73.11 -8.87
C ILE A 69 5.21 -73.09 -8.14
N LEU A 70 5.24 -73.34 -6.84
CA LEU A 70 4.08 -73.31 -5.96
C LEU A 70 4.14 -72.05 -5.10
N GLN A 71 3.18 -71.15 -5.29
CA GLN A 71 3.11 -69.87 -4.60
C GLN A 71 2.20 -69.98 -3.36
N CYS A 72 2.67 -69.48 -2.21
CA CYS A 72 1.92 -69.46 -0.96
C CYS A 72 2.13 -68.14 -0.20
N HIS A 73 1.06 -67.61 0.39
CA HIS A 73 1.13 -66.54 1.38
C HIS A 73 1.30 -67.13 2.78
N TYR A 74 2.22 -66.59 3.58
CA TYR A 74 2.46 -67.05 4.96
C TYR A 74 1.97 -66.04 6.01
N PRO A 75 0.70 -66.13 6.46
CA PRO A 75 0.27 -65.54 7.72
C PRO A 75 0.42 -66.53 8.88
N SER A 76 0.48 -66.04 10.13
CA SER A 76 0.61 -66.87 11.35
C SER A 76 -0.43 -68.00 11.51
N LYS A 77 -1.55 -67.96 10.77
CA LYS A 77 -2.62 -68.97 10.77
C LYS A 77 -2.44 -70.13 9.76
N THR A 78 -1.50 -70.07 8.82
CA THR A 78 -1.32 -71.09 7.75
C THR A 78 -0.20 -72.10 8.01
N LYS A 79 0.41 -72.10 9.19
CA LYS A 79 1.53 -73.01 9.54
C LYS A 79 1.21 -74.48 9.27
N ASN A 80 0.04 -74.96 9.69
CA ASN A 80 -0.38 -76.35 9.48
C ASN A 80 -0.56 -76.73 8.00
N LEU A 81 -1.01 -75.78 7.17
CA LEU A 81 -1.18 -75.99 5.73
C LEU A 81 0.19 -76.12 5.04
N LEU A 82 1.14 -75.28 5.42
CA LEU A 82 2.50 -75.32 4.88
C LEU A 82 3.21 -76.63 5.26
N ASP A 83 3.10 -77.06 6.51
CA ASP A 83 3.68 -78.34 6.97
C ASP A 83 3.10 -79.53 6.19
N GLN A 84 1.79 -79.50 5.91
CA GLN A 84 1.12 -80.53 5.10
C GLN A 84 1.60 -80.51 3.64
N VAL A 85 1.67 -79.33 3.02
CA VAL A 85 2.17 -79.15 1.64
C VAL A 85 3.62 -79.63 1.54
N MET A 86 4.48 -79.23 2.47
CA MET A 86 5.88 -79.63 2.48
C MET A 86 6.05 -81.15 2.64
N SER A 87 5.24 -81.78 3.49
CA SER A 87 5.25 -83.23 3.68
C SER A 87 4.88 -83.97 2.39
N ILE A 88 3.82 -83.53 1.70
CA ILE A 88 3.38 -84.10 0.41
C ILE A 88 4.49 -83.97 -0.64
N LEU A 89 5.06 -82.77 -0.79
CA LEU A 89 6.12 -82.52 -1.78
C LEU A 89 7.36 -83.36 -1.50
N GLN A 90 7.76 -83.54 -0.24
CA GLN A 90 8.88 -84.39 0.14
C GLN A 90 8.64 -85.87 -0.17
N VAL A 91 7.43 -86.38 0.08
CA VAL A 91 7.06 -87.77 -0.22
C VAL A 91 7.09 -88.02 -1.72
N GLU A 92 6.43 -87.17 -2.51
CA GLU A 92 6.38 -87.33 -3.97
C GLU A 92 7.76 -87.16 -4.63
N HIS A 93 8.55 -86.18 -4.16
CA HIS A 93 9.93 -86.00 -4.60
C HIS A 93 10.79 -87.24 -4.33
N HIS A 94 10.66 -87.83 -3.13
CA HIS A 94 11.39 -89.03 -2.77
C HIS A 94 10.95 -90.24 -3.61
N LEU A 95 9.64 -90.45 -3.80
CA LEU A 95 9.09 -91.55 -4.60
C LEU A 95 9.57 -91.45 -6.06
N PHE A 96 9.56 -90.26 -6.65
CA PHE A 96 10.00 -90.04 -8.02
C PHE A 96 11.49 -90.33 -8.23
N TYR A 97 12.36 -89.77 -7.36
CA TYR A 97 13.81 -89.92 -7.50
C TYR A 97 14.39 -91.20 -6.90
N LYS A 98 13.59 -92.02 -6.19
CA LYS A 98 13.97 -93.38 -5.78
C LYS A 98 14.10 -94.33 -6.98
N VAL A 99 13.41 -94.03 -8.09
CA VAL A 99 13.51 -94.79 -9.34
C VAL A 99 14.76 -94.36 -10.10
N ALA A 100 15.71 -95.29 -10.30
CA ALA A 100 17.01 -95.00 -10.94
C ALA A 100 16.90 -94.34 -12.31
N ALA A 101 15.87 -94.68 -13.10
CA ALA A 101 15.60 -94.11 -14.42
C ALA A 101 15.30 -92.59 -14.40
N ASN A 102 14.87 -92.04 -13.24
CA ASN A 102 14.49 -90.64 -13.10
C ASN A 102 15.63 -89.75 -12.59
N HIS A 103 16.83 -90.29 -12.32
CA HIS A 103 17.95 -89.53 -11.77
C HIS A 103 18.42 -88.37 -12.66
N CYS A 104 18.16 -88.43 -13.97
CA CYS A 104 18.52 -87.39 -14.94
C CYS A 104 17.38 -86.42 -15.28
N ALA A 105 16.21 -86.54 -14.66
CA ALA A 105 14.98 -85.85 -15.08
C ALA A 105 14.92 -84.34 -14.73
N ASN A 106 15.87 -83.81 -13.93
CA ASN A 106 16.00 -82.38 -13.56
C ASN A 106 14.71 -81.63 -13.15
N LYS A 107 13.66 -82.35 -12.73
CA LYS A 107 12.39 -81.79 -12.28
C LYS A 107 12.53 -81.10 -10.93
N LEU A 108 12.43 -79.78 -10.92
CA LEU A 108 12.58 -78.94 -9.74
C LEU A 108 11.23 -78.44 -9.23
N ILE A 109 10.98 -78.64 -7.94
CA ILE A 109 9.91 -77.94 -7.23
C ILE A 109 10.50 -76.69 -6.56
N VAL A 110 9.86 -75.55 -6.80
CA VAL A 110 10.14 -74.28 -6.14
C VAL A 110 8.91 -73.90 -5.32
N LEU A 111 9.08 -73.77 -4.01
CA LEU A 111 8.06 -73.22 -3.12
C LEU A 111 8.34 -71.73 -2.93
N LEU A 112 7.55 -70.88 -3.56
CA LEU A 112 7.63 -69.42 -3.45
C LEU A 112 6.73 -68.95 -2.31
N ILE A 113 7.33 -68.45 -1.24
CA ILE A 113 6.65 -68.07 -0.01
C ILE A 113 6.72 -66.54 0.14
N HIS A 114 5.55 -65.91 0.11
CA HIS A 114 5.39 -64.50 0.42
C HIS A 114 5.23 -64.34 1.93
N THR A 115 6.21 -63.69 2.56
CA THR A 115 6.25 -63.44 4.00
C THR A 115 5.84 -62.00 4.28
N ASN A 116 5.21 -61.77 5.44
CA ASN A 116 5.05 -60.42 5.99
C ASN A 116 6.09 -60.20 7.11
N ARG A 117 6.48 -58.95 7.36
CA ARG A 117 7.45 -58.65 8.44
C ARG A 117 6.92 -58.97 9.84
N GLU A 118 5.60 -59.00 10.00
CA GLU A 118 4.93 -59.25 11.28
C GLU A 118 5.00 -60.71 11.73
N SER A 119 5.18 -61.67 10.81
CA SER A 119 5.28 -63.09 11.16
C SER A 119 6.57 -63.72 10.59
N PRO A 120 7.59 -63.96 11.43
CA PRO A 120 8.84 -64.53 10.95
C PRO A 120 8.60 -65.94 10.42
N PHE A 121 9.03 -66.19 9.18
CA PHE A 121 9.02 -67.53 8.62
C PHE A 121 9.99 -68.43 9.39
N PRO A 122 9.58 -69.63 9.84
CA PRO A 122 10.45 -70.51 10.60
C PRO A 122 11.65 -70.94 9.76
N LEU A 123 12.85 -70.95 10.35
CA LEU A 123 14.03 -71.50 9.70
C LEU A 123 13.90 -73.02 9.56
N ILE A 124 13.76 -73.49 8.32
CA ILE A 124 13.60 -74.92 8.02
C ILE A 124 14.97 -75.52 7.69
N PHE A 125 15.58 -76.20 8.65
CA PHE A 125 16.83 -76.94 8.45
C PHE A 125 16.53 -78.39 8.07
N THR A 126 16.28 -78.65 6.78
CA THR A 126 16.21 -80.03 6.28
C THR A 126 17.15 -80.20 5.10
N ARG A 127 17.80 -81.37 5.00
CA ARG A 127 18.71 -81.67 3.88
C ARG A 127 18.03 -81.67 2.51
N LYS A 128 16.69 -81.67 2.48
CA LYS A 128 15.84 -81.75 1.29
C LYS A 128 15.41 -80.40 0.72
N TRP A 129 15.56 -79.32 1.47
CA TRP A 129 15.18 -77.99 1.05
C TRP A 129 16.39 -77.06 1.06
N ARG A 130 16.64 -76.36 -0.04
CA ARG A 130 17.54 -75.20 -0.08
C ARG A 130 16.69 -73.96 0.12
N LEU A 131 16.96 -73.21 1.19
CA LEU A 131 16.28 -71.94 1.48
C LEU A 131 17.07 -70.79 0.86
N VAL A 132 16.39 -69.92 0.11
CA VAL A 132 16.96 -68.68 -0.42
C VAL A 132 15.98 -67.54 -0.13
N TYR A 133 16.50 -66.40 0.30
CA TYR A 133 15.74 -65.16 0.38
C TYR A 133 15.97 -64.34 -0.89
N VAL A 134 14.88 -63.91 -1.53
CA VAL A 134 14.90 -63.00 -2.68
C VAL A 134 14.03 -61.81 -2.33
N ASP A 135 14.65 -60.64 -2.22
CA ASP A 135 13.96 -59.43 -1.79
C ASP A 135 12.93 -58.95 -2.82
N TYR A 136 13.27 -58.95 -4.11
CA TYR A 136 12.41 -58.48 -5.21
C TYR A 136 12.57 -59.37 -6.44
N LEU A 137 11.46 -59.91 -6.95
CA LEU A 137 11.45 -60.97 -7.96
C LEU A 137 11.59 -60.44 -9.40
N LEU A 138 11.25 -59.17 -9.66
CA LEU A 138 11.21 -58.58 -11.00
C LEU A 138 12.51 -57.86 -11.42
N SER A 139 13.51 -57.72 -10.55
CA SER A 139 14.69 -56.89 -10.88
C SER A 139 15.61 -57.57 -11.92
N THR A 140 16.00 -56.78 -12.92
CA THR A 140 16.98 -57.17 -13.96
C THR A 140 18.37 -56.56 -13.77
N LYS A 141 18.56 -55.70 -12.75
CA LYS A 141 19.84 -55.01 -12.48
C LYS A 141 20.29 -55.25 -11.03
N PRO A 142 21.49 -55.78 -10.78
CA PRO A 142 22.01 -55.95 -9.43
C PRO A 142 22.36 -54.58 -8.81
N ILE A 143 21.85 -54.30 -7.60
CA ILE A 143 22.31 -53.18 -6.77
C ILE A 143 23.44 -53.70 -5.88
N SER A 144 24.58 -53.02 -5.85
CA SER A 144 25.63 -53.33 -4.90
C SER A 144 25.35 -52.61 -3.59
N LEU A 145 24.79 -53.31 -2.59
CA LEU A 145 24.50 -52.74 -1.27
C LEU A 145 25.73 -52.05 -0.63
N GLN A 146 26.95 -52.54 -0.89
CA GLN A 146 28.18 -51.93 -0.34
C GLN A 146 28.68 -50.69 -1.08
N LYS A 147 28.42 -50.57 -2.39
CA LYS A 147 28.98 -49.48 -3.22
C LYS A 147 27.95 -48.40 -3.57
N ASP A 148 26.68 -48.76 -3.74
CA ASP A 148 25.67 -47.84 -4.25
C ASP A 148 24.93 -47.10 -3.12
N LEU A 149 24.83 -47.67 -1.92
CA LEU A 149 24.16 -47.03 -0.77
C LEU A 149 24.99 -45.91 -0.14
N LYS A 150 26.32 -46.01 -0.19
CA LYS A 150 27.29 -45.04 0.37
C LYS A 150 27.53 -43.82 -0.52
N LYS A 151 27.07 -43.88 -1.78
CA LYS A 151 27.21 -42.75 -2.70
C LYS A 151 26.25 -41.64 -2.29
N PRO A 152 26.62 -40.36 -2.52
CA PRO A 152 25.69 -39.26 -2.44
C PRO A 152 24.46 -39.53 -3.33
N VAL A 153 23.28 -39.15 -2.85
CA VAL A 153 22.00 -39.36 -3.56
C VAL A 153 22.06 -38.86 -5.02
N ALA A 154 22.70 -37.72 -5.26
CA ALA A 154 22.83 -37.15 -6.59
C ALA A 154 23.61 -38.06 -7.57
N GLU A 155 24.65 -38.76 -7.09
CA GLU A 155 25.43 -39.70 -7.90
C GLU A 155 24.64 -40.99 -8.21
N VAL A 156 23.81 -41.46 -7.27
CA VAL A 156 22.94 -42.63 -7.47
C VAL A 156 21.87 -42.35 -8.53
N ILE A 157 21.29 -41.14 -8.52
CA ILE A 157 20.24 -40.73 -9.48
C ILE A 157 20.81 -40.49 -10.89
N SER A 158 22.06 -40.05 -11.00
CA SER A 158 22.72 -39.75 -12.29
C SER A 158 23.38 -40.95 -12.98
N GLY A 159 23.52 -42.09 -12.28
CA GLY A 159 24.13 -43.32 -12.81
C GLY A 159 23.24 -44.19 -13.70
N ASP A 160 23.67 -45.44 -13.94
CA ASP A 160 23.06 -46.41 -14.87
C ASP A 160 21.64 -46.88 -14.50
N SER A 161 21.18 -46.57 -13.29
CA SER A 161 19.84 -46.80 -12.77
C SER A 161 18.97 -45.54 -12.87
N LYS A 162 18.98 -44.84 -14.02
CA LYS A 162 18.17 -43.63 -14.22
C LYS A 162 16.69 -43.91 -13.88
N PRO A 163 16.14 -43.28 -12.84
CA PRO A 163 14.72 -43.39 -12.51
C PRO A 163 13.86 -42.83 -13.64
N ASN A 164 12.59 -43.25 -13.69
CA ASN A 164 11.67 -42.78 -14.71
C ASN A 164 11.25 -41.33 -14.43
N LEU A 165 12.07 -40.38 -14.90
CA LEU A 165 11.84 -38.94 -14.74
C LEU A 165 10.45 -38.51 -15.22
N THR A 166 9.92 -39.14 -16.27
CA THR A 166 8.58 -38.85 -16.79
C THR A 166 7.47 -39.19 -15.79
N ASP A 167 7.61 -40.31 -15.08
CA ASP A 167 6.66 -40.72 -14.04
C ASP A 167 6.78 -39.81 -12.81
N CYS A 168 8.00 -39.53 -12.35
CA CYS A 168 8.26 -38.61 -11.24
C CYS A 168 7.71 -37.21 -11.52
N ALA A 169 7.93 -36.67 -12.73
CA ALA A 169 7.40 -35.38 -13.14
C ALA A 169 5.86 -35.39 -13.18
N SER A 170 5.24 -36.48 -13.65
CA SER A 170 3.78 -36.63 -13.70
C SER A 170 3.16 -36.71 -12.30
N ARG A 171 3.82 -37.42 -11.38
CA ARG A 171 3.41 -37.50 -9.96
C ARG A 171 3.61 -36.17 -9.24
N ALA A 172 4.70 -35.46 -9.51
CA ALA A 172 4.95 -34.11 -9.01
C ALA A 172 3.90 -33.11 -9.50
N PHE A 173 3.53 -33.16 -10.78
CA PHE A 173 2.44 -32.36 -11.33
C PHE A 173 1.10 -32.63 -10.61
N GLY A 174 0.82 -33.89 -10.28
CA GLY A 174 -0.37 -34.28 -9.50
C GLY A 174 -0.41 -33.68 -8.09
N LYS A 175 0.73 -33.25 -7.55
CA LYS A 175 0.81 -32.56 -6.24
C LYS A 175 0.61 -31.05 -6.35
N LEU A 176 0.47 -30.49 -7.55
CA LEU A 176 0.22 -29.07 -7.75
C LEU A 176 -1.27 -28.78 -7.82
N HIS A 177 -1.72 -27.81 -7.02
CA HIS A 177 -3.10 -27.32 -7.07
C HIS A 177 -3.17 -26.04 -7.91
N PHE A 178 -3.86 -26.12 -9.06
CA PHE A 178 -3.99 -25.05 -10.03
C PHE A 178 -5.33 -24.29 -9.90
N PRO A 179 -5.38 -22.99 -10.24
CA PRO A 179 -6.65 -22.27 -10.37
C PRO A 179 -7.52 -22.86 -11.50
N ARG A 180 -8.84 -22.65 -11.40
CA ARG A 180 -9.85 -23.16 -12.36
C ARG A 180 -9.61 -22.78 -13.83
N SER A 181 -8.78 -21.78 -14.11
CA SER A 181 -8.48 -21.28 -15.46
C SER A 181 -7.46 -22.13 -16.25
N MET A 182 -6.92 -23.21 -15.67
CA MET A 182 -5.86 -24.02 -16.27
C MET A 182 -6.34 -25.42 -16.66
N ASN A 183 -6.06 -25.83 -17.90
CA ASN A 183 -6.35 -27.18 -18.39
C ASN A 183 -5.25 -28.16 -17.96
N SER A 184 -5.43 -28.77 -16.78
CA SER A 184 -4.45 -29.70 -16.20
C SER A 184 -4.16 -30.92 -17.08
N LEU A 185 -5.15 -31.40 -17.84
CA LEU A 185 -4.98 -32.56 -18.72
C LEU A 185 -4.06 -32.26 -19.90
N GLU A 186 -4.21 -31.08 -20.50
CA GLU A 186 -3.37 -30.65 -21.62
C GLU A 186 -1.91 -30.43 -21.17
N GLU A 187 -1.73 -29.81 -20.01
CA GLU A 187 -0.42 -29.54 -19.42
C GLU A 187 0.31 -30.83 -19.02
N LYS A 188 -0.40 -31.79 -18.44
CA LYS A 188 0.15 -33.12 -18.16
C LYS A 188 0.64 -33.81 -19.44
N LYS A 189 -0.10 -33.71 -20.54
CA LYS A 189 0.31 -34.24 -21.85
C LYS A 189 1.53 -33.52 -22.43
N LYS A 190 1.72 -32.23 -22.15
CA LYS A 190 2.91 -31.49 -22.57
C LYS A 190 4.14 -31.95 -21.78
N LEU A 191 4.01 -31.99 -20.45
CA LEU A 191 5.06 -32.44 -19.54
C LEU A 191 5.55 -33.85 -19.88
N SER A 192 4.64 -34.79 -20.17
CA SER A 192 5.00 -36.17 -20.46
C SER A 192 5.87 -36.34 -21.71
N LYS A 193 5.81 -35.43 -22.69
CA LYS A 193 6.65 -35.52 -23.89
C LYS A 193 7.89 -34.61 -23.86
N LEU A 194 8.07 -33.79 -22.82
CA LEU A 194 9.35 -33.12 -22.58
C LEU A 194 10.46 -34.12 -22.23
N PHE A 195 10.08 -35.23 -21.58
CA PHE A 195 10.98 -36.29 -21.10
C PHE A 195 10.86 -37.61 -21.89
N SER A 196 10.15 -37.62 -23.04
CA SER A 196 10.05 -38.82 -23.88
C SER A 196 11.36 -39.13 -24.60
N LYS A 197 11.75 -40.40 -24.65
CA LYS A 197 13.03 -40.87 -25.23
C LYS A 197 13.14 -40.70 -26.75
N ASP A 198 12.04 -40.43 -27.44
CA ASP A 198 11.99 -40.49 -28.91
C ASP A 198 12.62 -39.27 -29.61
N LYS A 199 12.83 -38.14 -28.90
CA LYS A 199 13.63 -36.99 -29.36
C LYS A 199 14.25 -36.22 -28.18
N PRO A 200 15.57 -35.89 -28.20
CA PRO A 200 16.17 -35.04 -27.18
C PRO A 200 15.59 -33.62 -27.26
N ASN A 201 14.91 -33.19 -26.19
CA ASN A 201 14.38 -31.84 -26.06
C ASN A 201 15.31 -31.01 -25.18
N LYS A 202 15.86 -29.91 -25.71
CA LYS A 202 16.77 -29.01 -24.99
C LYS A 202 16.17 -28.46 -23.71
N CYS A 203 14.87 -28.13 -23.72
CA CYS A 203 14.14 -27.72 -22.51
C CYS A 203 14.10 -28.84 -21.44
N GLY A 204 13.91 -30.09 -21.87
CA GLY A 204 13.97 -31.26 -20.98
C GLY A 204 15.34 -31.45 -20.34
N ALA A 205 16.41 -31.25 -21.11
CA ALA A 205 17.79 -31.32 -20.61
C ALA A 205 18.11 -30.20 -19.60
N ILE A 206 17.64 -28.97 -19.85
CA ILE A 206 17.79 -27.85 -18.90
C ILE A 206 17.03 -28.18 -17.60
N LEU A 207 15.80 -28.69 -17.70
CA LEU A 207 15.03 -29.09 -16.51
C LEU A 207 15.72 -30.22 -15.73
N GLU A 208 16.30 -31.21 -16.41
CA GLU A 208 17.10 -32.28 -15.76
C GLU A 208 18.32 -31.67 -15.06
N GLN A 209 19.07 -30.77 -15.70
CA GLN A 209 20.22 -30.10 -15.09
C GLN A 209 19.84 -29.28 -13.85
N ARG A 210 18.75 -28.51 -13.93
CA ARG A 210 18.23 -27.71 -12.81
C ARG A 210 17.78 -28.60 -11.66
N LEU A 211 17.09 -29.69 -11.96
CA LEU A 211 16.68 -30.69 -10.97
C LEU A 211 17.88 -31.30 -10.25
N MET A 212 18.90 -31.73 -11.00
CA MET A 212 20.10 -32.33 -10.42
C MET A 212 20.86 -31.31 -9.56
N SER A 213 20.98 -30.06 -10.00
CA SER A 213 21.61 -29.00 -9.20
C SER A 213 20.90 -28.78 -7.86
N ILE A 214 19.56 -28.73 -7.86
CA ILE A 214 18.75 -28.58 -6.63
C ILE A 214 18.92 -29.79 -5.71
N LEU A 215 18.90 -31.00 -6.27
CA LEU A 215 19.06 -32.23 -5.50
C LEU A 215 20.46 -32.34 -4.90
N SER A 216 21.50 -32.02 -5.67
CA SER A 216 22.88 -32.01 -5.21
C SER A 216 23.09 -31.04 -4.06
N GLU A 217 22.46 -29.87 -4.10
CA GLU A 217 22.55 -28.89 -3.01
C GLU A 217 21.71 -29.31 -1.79
N ALA A 218 20.48 -29.81 -2.00
CA ALA A 218 19.61 -30.27 -0.93
C ALA A 218 20.19 -31.48 -0.17
N MET A 219 20.93 -32.34 -0.88
CA MET A 219 21.44 -33.62 -0.37
C MET A 219 22.97 -33.69 -0.33
N ARG A 220 23.65 -32.54 -0.32
CA ARG A 220 25.12 -32.40 -0.46
C ARG A 220 25.95 -33.27 0.49
N HIS A 221 25.38 -33.65 1.64
CA HIS A 221 26.05 -34.41 2.70
C HIS A 221 25.30 -35.69 3.10
N ARG A 222 24.32 -36.15 2.31
CA ARG A 222 23.50 -37.31 2.65
C ARG A 222 23.64 -38.42 1.62
N SER A 223 23.96 -39.62 2.11
CA SER A 223 23.90 -40.85 1.32
C SER A 223 22.51 -41.48 1.37
N VAL A 224 22.23 -42.42 0.47
CA VAL A 224 20.97 -43.19 0.53
C VAL A 224 20.93 -44.06 1.80
N GLU A 225 22.08 -44.53 2.25
CA GLU A 225 22.26 -45.25 3.52
C GLU A 225 21.79 -44.41 4.72
N ASP A 226 22.23 -43.15 4.84
CA ASP A 226 21.86 -42.26 5.95
C ASP A 226 20.33 -42.05 6.03
N ILE A 227 19.69 -41.88 4.87
CA ILE A 227 18.24 -41.68 4.79
C ILE A 227 17.49 -42.95 5.19
N LEU A 228 17.96 -44.11 4.75
CA LEU A 228 17.38 -45.40 5.13
C LEU A 228 17.51 -45.66 6.63
N PHE A 229 18.61 -45.26 7.26
CA PHE A 229 18.79 -45.33 8.72
C PHE A 229 17.85 -44.39 9.47
N GLU A 230 17.68 -43.14 9.00
CA GLU A 230 16.73 -42.20 9.61
C GLU A 230 15.26 -42.65 9.48
N LEU A 231 14.93 -43.42 8.43
CA LEU A 231 13.59 -43.95 8.17
C LEU A 231 13.34 -45.33 8.80
N ALA A 232 14.35 -45.94 9.42
CA ALA A 232 14.18 -47.18 10.16
C ALA A 232 13.30 -46.94 11.40
N PRO A 233 12.35 -47.84 11.73
CA PRO A 233 11.36 -47.60 12.76
C PRO A 233 12.02 -47.36 14.13
N GLN A 234 11.76 -46.20 14.71
CA GLN A 234 11.82 -46.01 16.17
C GLN A 234 10.48 -46.47 16.74
N GLU A 235 10.41 -47.74 17.14
CA GLU A 235 9.39 -48.50 17.92
C GLU A 235 7.87 -48.25 17.75
N GLU A 236 7.37 -47.16 17.15
CA GLU A 236 5.93 -46.82 17.06
C GLU A 236 5.44 -46.26 15.70
N SER A 237 6.28 -46.13 14.67
CA SER A 237 5.84 -45.58 13.37
C SER A 237 5.31 -46.65 12.39
N LYS A 238 4.16 -46.38 11.73
CA LYS A 238 3.64 -47.18 10.60
C LYS A 238 4.74 -47.41 9.55
N GLU A 239 5.21 -48.65 9.41
CA GLU A 239 6.23 -49.00 8.43
C GLU A 239 5.71 -48.77 6.99
N MET A 240 6.59 -48.33 6.09
CA MET A 240 6.34 -48.51 4.65
C MET A 240 6.37 -50.02 4.34
N GLU A 241 5.27 -50.58 3.84
CA GLU A 241 5.18 -51.98 3.38
C GLU A 241 6.04 -52.21 2.11
N GLY A 242 6.54 -53.44 1.93
CA GLY A 242 7.24 -53.88 0.71
C GLY A 242 8.70 -54.31 0.88
N SER A 243 9.31 -54.70 -0.24
CA SER A 243 10.72 -55.15 -0.32
C SER A 243 11.71 -54.03 -0.04
N PHE A 244 12.96 -54.36 0.33
CA PHE A 244 14.01 -53.34 0.49
C PHE A 244 14.26 -52.59 -0.83
N PHE A 245 14.24 -53.28 -1.97
CA PHE A 245 14.39 -52.67 -3.29
C PHE A 245 13.28 -51.66 -3.59
N GLU A 246 12.02 -51.98 -3.31
CA GLU A 246 10.90 -51.05 -3.46
C GLU A 246 11.04 -49.84 -2.54
N LYS A 247 11.47 -50.02 -1.28
CA LYS A 247 11.73 -48.91 -0.35
C LYS A 247 12.83 -47.99 -0.87
N HIS A 248 13.94 -48.56 -1.34
CA HIS A 248 15.03 -47.82 -1.96
C HIS A 248 14.55 -47.01 -3.17
N GLN A 249 13.81 -47.62 -4.08
CA GLN A 249 13.27 -46.93 -5.27
C GLN A 249 12.24 -45.86 -4.90
N ASN A 250 11.35 -46.15 -3.94
CA ASN A 250 10.35 -45.20 -3.45
C ASN A 250 10.98 -43.96 -2.82
N ILE A 251 12.09 -44.10 -2.08
CA ILE A 251 12.83 -42.97 -1.52
C ILE A 251 13.40 -42.10 -2.64
N LEU A 252 14.09 -42.69 -3.62
CA LEU A 252 14.63 -41.96 -4.77
C LEU A 252 13.54 -41.26 -5.57
N ASP A 253 12.44 -41.94 -5.87
CA ASP A 253 11.29 -41.38 -6.58
C ASP A 253 10.65 -40.23 -5.77
N THR A 254 10.52 -40.38 -4.45
CA THR A 254 9.95 -39.34 -3.58
C THR A 254 10.83 -38.10 -3.54
N LEU A 255 12.15 -38.26 -3.43
CA LEU A 255 13.12 -37.17 -3.49
C LEU A 255 13.02 -36.41 -4.82
N LEU A 256 12.97 -37.15 -5.93
CA LEU A 256 12.79 -36.58 -7.26
C LEU A 256 11.46 -35.85 -7.40
N ILE A 257 10.37 -36.43 -6.91
CA ILE A 257 9.05 -35.81 -6.93
C ILE A 257 9.08 -34.48 -6.16
N LEU A 258 9.68 -34.42 -4.97
CA LEU A 258 9.76 -33.19 -4.18
C LEU A 258 10.61 -32.11 -4.83
N ALA A 259 11.74 -32.49 -5.44
CA ALA A 259 12.55 -31.55 -6.20
C ALA A 259 11.81 -31.05 -7.45
N PHE A 260 11.13 -31.96 -8.18
CA PHE A 260 10.29 -31.60 -9.32
C PHE A 260 9.14 -30.67 -8.94
N VAL A 261 8.50 -30.87 -7.78
CA VAL A 261 7.45 -29.97 -7.30
C VAL A 261 7.97 -28.53 -7.24
N ASN A 262 9.17 -28.29 -6.72
CA ASN A 262 9.75 -26.95 -6.67
C ASN A 262 10.06 -26.38 -8.06
N VAL A 263 10.66 -27.18 -8.94
CA VAL A 263 10.96 -26.77 -10.32
C VAL A 263 9.67 -26.41 -11.06
N LEU A 264 8.67 -27.30 -11.03
CA LEU A 264 7.38 -27.10 -11.69
C LEU A 264 6.60 -25.94 -11.07
N LEU A 265 6.68 -25.74 -9.75
CA LEU A 265 6.05 -24.60 -9.08
C LEU A 265 6.58 -23.28 -9.63
N VAL A 266 7.90 -23.13 -9.78
CA VAL A 266 8.52 -21.91 -10.34
C VAL A 266 8.13 -21.73 -11.81
N VAL A 267 8.14 -22.79 -12.62
CA VAL A 267 7.74 -22.72 -14.03
C VAL A 267 6.27 -22.31 -14.17
N TYR A 268 5.36 -22.94 -13.42
CA TYR A 268 3.93 -22.67 -13.51
C TYR A 268 3.49 -21.36 -12.88
N GLN A 269 4.22 -20.86 -11.87
CA GLN A 269 4.00 -19.50 -11.34
C GLN A 269 4.34 -18.40 -12.36
N ASN A 270 5.18 -18.69 -13.36
CA ASN A 270 5.66 -17.72 -14.35
C ASN A 270 5.04 -17.91 -15.76
N GLY A 271 3.84 -18.51 -15.84
CA GLY A 271 3.10 -18.68 -17.09
C GLY A 271 3.03 -20.12 -17.59
N GLY A 272 3.80 -21.04 -16.98
CA GLY A 272 3.80 -22.47 -17.32
C GLY A 272 4.22 -22.75 -18.76
N PHE A 273 4.00 -23.99 -19.21
CA PHE A 273 4.18 -24.36 -20.62
C PHE A 273 3.04 -23.84 -21.53
N LYS A 274 2.10 -23.06 -20.97
CA LYS A 274 1.05 -22.39 -21.73
C LYS A 274 1.60 -21.27 -22.63
N VAL A 275 2.70 -20.64 -22.22
CA VAL A 275 3.47 -19.66 -23.03
C VAL A 275 4.24 -20.34 -24.18
N LEU A 276 4.18 -21.67 -24.30
CA LEU A 276 4.62 -22.45 -25.46
C LEU A 276 3.41 -22.97 -26.27
N PRO A 277 2.54 -22.15 -26.88
CA PRO A 277 1.20 -22.61 -27.25
C PRO A 277 1.17 -23.61 -28.43
N SER A 278 2.28 -23.91 -29.12
CA SER A 278 2.32 -25.04 -30.08
C SER A 278 3.70 -25.68 -30.30
N ILE A 279 4.64 -25.50 -29.37
CA ILE A 279 6.07 -25.53 -29.73
C ILE A 279 6.77 -26.88 -29.50
N CYS A 280 6.20 -27.81 -28.72
CA CYS A 280 6.77 -29.16 -28.60
C CYS A 280 6.10 -30.22 -29.50
N PHE A 281 5.00 -29.90 -30.20
CA PHE A 281 4.29 -30.88 -31.03
C PHE A 281 4.01 -30.35 -32.42
N SER A 282 4.89 -30.70 -33.35
CA SER A 282 4.49 -30.80 -34.75
C SER A 282 3.24 -31.69 -34.83
N PHE A 283 2.14 -31.09 -35.28
CA PHE A 283 0.95 -31.83 -35.62
C PHE A 283 1.33 -32.89 -36.66
N THR A 284 1.01 -34.15 -36.35
CA THR A 284 0.95 -35.24 -37.32
C THR A 284 0.23 -34.74 -38.57
N LYS A 285 0.91 -34.80 -39.72
CA LYS A 285 0.40 -34.48 -41.06
C LYS A 285 -0.99 -35.09 -41.26
N LYS A 286 -2.06 -34.32 -41.04
CA LYS A 286 -3.34 -34.56 -41.71
C LYS A 286 -3.45 -33.57 -42.84
N LYS A 287 -3.26 -34.10 -44.06
CA LYS A 287 -3.49 -33.42 -45.33
C LYS A 287 -4.83 -32.67 -45.29
N LYS A 288 -4.79 -31.35 -45.16
CA LYS A 288 -5.78 -30.46 -45.79
C LYS A 288 -5.01 -29.53 -46.71
N LYS A 289 -5.08 -29.85 -48.00
CA LYS A 289 -4.60 -29.00 -49.09
C LYS A 289 -5.34 -27.66 -49.03
N ASN A 290 -4.59 -26.60 -49.33
CA ASN A 290 -5.00 -25.23 -49.59
C ASN A 290 -5.18 -24.32 -48.36
N LYS A 291 -4.05 -23.92 -47.75
CA LYS A 291 -3.86 -22.57 -47.20
C LYS A 291 -2.43 -22.12 -47.51
N SER A 292 -2.25 -20.84 -47.82
CA SER A 292 -1.07 -20.30 -48.51
C SER A 292 0.26 -20.57 -47.80
N ILE A 293 1.29 -20.87 -48.58
CA ILE A 293 2.65 -21.19 -48.15
C ILE A 293 3.27 -20.04 -47.31
N TYR A 294 2.83 -18.79 -47.53
CA TYR A 294 3.28 -17.62 -46.77
C TYR A 294 2.75 -17.52 -45.32
N GLU A 295 1.62 -18.14 -44.98
CA GLU A 295 1.09 -18.14 -43.59
C GLU A 295 1.76 -19.20 -42.68
N MET A 296 2.42 -20.20 -43.28
CA MET A 296 3.10 -21.29 -42.53
C MET A 296 4.47 -20.85 -42.00
N ASP A 297 5.32 -20.23 -42.83
CA ASP A 297 6.68 -19.80 -42.42
C ASP A 297 6.66 -18.72 -41.31
N PHE A 298 5.63 -17.86 -41.27
CA PHE A 298 5.54 -16.77 -40.30
C PHE A 298 5.07 -17.24 -38.90
N LYS A 299 4.33 -18.35 -38.81
CA LYS A 299 3.97 -18.98 -37.52
C LYS A 299 5.12 -19.82 -36.95
N GLU A 300 5.97 -20.38 -37.80
CA GLU A 300 7.14 -21.17 -37.37
C GLU A 300 8.24 -20.30 -36.75
N ARG A 301 8.57 -19.14 -37.33
CA ARG A 301 9.60 -18.22 -36.75
C ARG A 301 9.23 -17.65 -35.37
N ASN A 302 7.98 -17.21 -35.18
CA ASN A 302 7.52 -16.70 -33.87
C ASN A 302 7.61 -17.77 -32.77
N ASN A 303 7.50 -19.05 -33.14
CA ASN A 303 7.48 -20.16 -32.20
C ASN A 303 8.88 -20.54 -31.68
N GLU A 304 9.91 -20.41 -32.52
CA GLU A 304 11.31 -20.67 -32.13
C GLU A 304 11.84 -19.58 -31.20
N GLU A 305 11.47 -18.32 -31.43
CA GLU A 305 11.85 -17.18 -30.59
C GLU A 305 11.43 -17.35 -29.11
N TYR A 306 10.14 -17.60 -28.84
CA TYR A 306 9.67 -17.81 -27.46
C TYR A 306 10.28 -19.04 -26.80
N GLN A 307 10.59 -20.08 -27.58
CA GLN A 307 11.29 -21.25 -27.07
C GLN A 307 12.71 -20.90 -26.62
N GLN A 308 13.45 -20.17 -27.45
CA GLN A 308 14.81 -19.75 -27.13
C GLN A 308 14.82 -18.84 -25.90
N LEU A 309 13.92 -17.86 -25.82
CA LEU A 309 13.78 -16.98 -24.65
C LEU A 309 13.42 -17.77 -23.38
N PHE A 310 12.49 -18.73 -23.47
CA PHE A 310 12.13 -19.59 -22.35
C PHE A 310 13.32 -20.46 -21.88
N GLU A 311 14.04 -21.07 -22.81
CA GLU A 311 15.21 -21.90 -22.53
C GLU A 311 16.36 -21.08 -21.92
N MET A 312 16.62 -19.87 -22.43
CA MET A 312 17.62 -18.95 -21.88
C MET A 312 17.26 -18.53 -20.46
N ALA A 313 16.02 -18.10 -20.23
CA ALA A 313 15.54 -17.71 -18.91
C ALA A 313 15.67 -18.84 -17.89
N LEU A 314 15.23 -20.05 -18.26
CA LEU A 314 15.23 -21.21 -17.38
C LEU A 314 16.66 -21.71 -17.08
N SER A 315 17.59 -21.53 -18.02
CA SER A 315 18.99 -21.92 -17.83
C SER A 315 19.68 -21.03 -16.79
N ASN A 316 19.31 -19.75 -16.70
CA ASN A 316 19.93 -18.80 -15.77
C ASN A 316 19.40 -18.98 -14.32
N SER A 317 20.29 -19.34 -13.38
CA SER A 317 19.94 -19.62 -11.97
C SER A 317 19.67 -18.38 -11.14
N GLU A 318 20.21 -17.24 -11.52
CA GLU A 318 20.00 -15.98 -10.80
C GLU A 318 18.72 -15.28 -11.25
N LEU A 319 18.41 -15.33 -12.56
CA LEU A 319 17.17 -14.80 -13.10
C LEU A 319 15.95 -15.59 -12.61
N VAL A 320 16.05 -16.92 -12.65
CA VAL A 320 14.97 -17.82 -12.21
C VAL A 320 15.46 -18.59 -10.99
N PRO A 321 15.43 -17.99 -9.79
CA PRO A 321 15.89 -18.66 -8.58
C PRO A 321 14.91 -19.78 -8.20
N MET A 322 15.45 -20.97 -7.97
CA MET A 322 14.69 -22.12 -7.47
C MET A 322 15.12 -22.38 -6.03
N LYS A 323 14.16 -22.46 -5.12
CA LYS A 323 14.45 -22.72 -3.71
C LYS A 323 14.89 -24.17 -3.53
N THR A 324 16.00 -24.38 -2.84
CA THR A 324 16.43 -25.70 -2.40
C THR A 324 15.41 -26.23 -1.37
N PRO A 325 14.76 -27.38 -1.62
CA PRO A 325 13.88 -27.97 -0.63
C PRO A 325 14.68 -28.40 0.58
N ILE A 326 14.18 -28.08 1.78
CA ILE A 326 14.61 -28.75 2.99
C ILE A 326 13.90 -30.10 2.97
N ILE A 327 14.66 -31.19 2.87
CA ILE A 327 14.13 -32.56 2.84
C ILE A 327 14.58 -33.26 4.12
N THR A 328 13.62 -33.51 5.01
CA THR A 328 13.80 -34.28 6.25
C THR A 328 13.18 -35.68 6.12
N ALA A 329 13.64 -36.64 6.91
CA ALA A 329 13.05 -37.98 6.97
C ALA A 329 11.53 -37.94 7.27
N ASN A 330 11.10 -37.04 8.16
CA ASN A 330 9.68 -36.83 8.48
C ASN A 330 8.87 -36.36 7.27
N GLN A 331 9.42 -35.48 6.43
CA GLN A 331 8.76 -35.07 5.19
C GLN A 331 8.69 -36.21 4.17
N LEU A 332 9.71 -37.06 4.08
CA LEU A 332 9.69 -38.25 3.20
C LEU A 332 8.58 -39.23 3.63
N LEU A 333 8.43 -39.47 4.93
CA LEU A 333 7.35 -40.27 5.51
C LEU A 333 5.97 -39.64 5.28
N LEU A 334 5.80 -38.36 5.61
CA LEU A 334 4.54 -37.64 5.44
C LEU A 334 4.09 -37.64 3.99
N VAL A 335 5.01 -37.48 3.04
CA VAL A 335 4.70 -37.46 1.61
C VAL A 335 4.25 -38.82 1.07
N ALA A 336 4.69 -39.91 1.70
CA ALA A 336 4.24 -41.26 1.38
C ALA A 336 2.85 -41.57 1.97
N ILE A 337 2.51 -40.97 3.11
CA ILE A 337 1.26 -41.21 3.86
C ILE A 337 0.14 -40.24 3.45
N GLU A 338 0.42 -38.95 3.32
CA GLU A 338 -0.52 -37.90 2.91
C GLU A 338 0.11 -36.96 1.85
N PRO A 339 -0.39 -36.96 0.60
CA PRO A 339 0.13 -36.08 -0.42
C PRO A 339 -0.31 -34.62 -0.16
N GLN A 340 0.59 -33.82 0.41
CA GLN A 340 0.37 -32.37 0.52
C GLN A 340 0.25 -31.73 -0.87
N LEU A 341 -0.81 -30.96 -1.08
CA LEU A 341 -1.03 -30.20 -2.32
C LEU A 341 -0.37 -28.83 -2.23
N HIS A 342 0.49 -28.52 -3.19
CA HIS A 342 1.16 -27.23 -3.30
C HIS A 342 0.33 -26.29 -4.17
N VAL A 343 -0.20 -25.22 -3.55
CA VAL A 343 -1.01 -24.22 -4.27
C VAL A 343 -0.11 -23.40 -5.21
N VAL A 344 -0.37 -23.51 -6.51
CA VAL A 344 0.23 -22.65 -7.52
C VAL A 344 -0.44 -21.28 -7.40
N ARG A 345 0.25 -20.34 -6.74
CA ARG A 345 -0.16 -18.92 -6.72
C ARG A 345 -0.10 -18.40 -8.14
N ALA A 346 -1.25 -18.39 -8.77
CA ALA A 346 -1.35 -18.12 -10.17
C ALA A 346 -1.09 -16.63 -10.44
N ARG A 347 0.13 -16.28 -10.82
CA ARG A 347 0.40 -14.99 -11.50
C ARG A 347 -0.03 -15.05 -12.98
N THR A 348 -0.93 -16.00 -13.32
CA THR A 348 -1.09 -16.68 -14.62
C THR A 348 -1.79 -15.86 -15.71
N LYS A 349 -1.32 -14.65 -15.96
CA LYS A 349 -1.64 -13.92 -17.20
C LYS A 349 -0.40 -13.45 -17.95
N SER A 350 0.79 -13.94 -17.57
CA SER A 350 2.00 -13.70 -18.36
C SER A 350 1.89 -14.38 -19.72
N LEU A 351 2.17 -13.62 -20.76
CA LEU A 351 2.26 -14.05 -22.14
C LEU A 351 3.73 -14.15 -22.59
N PHE A 352 4.63 -13.46 -21.91
CA PHE A 352 6.06 -13.49 -22.17
C PHE A 352 6.76 -14.46 -21.18
N PRO A 353 7.71 -15.30 -21.65
CA PRO A 353 8.44 -16.24 -20.79
C PRO A 353 9.12 -15.55 -19.60
N PHE A 354 8.75 -15.95 -18.38
CA PHE A 354 9.37 -15.44 -17.14
C PHE A 354 9.37 -13.91 -17.00
N SER A 355 8.38 -13.22 -17.57
CA SER A 355 8.29 -11.74 -17.52
C SER A 355 8.37 -11.18 -16.10
N TYR A 356 7.75 -11.86 -15.14
CA TYR A 356 7.83 -11.47 -13.73
C TYR A 356 9.26 -11.56 -13.18
N CYS A 357 10.00 -12.63 -13.47
CA CYS A 357 11.37 -12.80 -12.98
C CYS A 357 12.31 -11.73 -13.56
N ILE A 358 12.19 -11.45 -14.85
CA ILE A 358 12.95 -10.40 -15.54
C ILE A 358 12.67 -9.04 -14.90
N HIS A 359 11.39 -8.74 -14.70
CA HIS A 359 10.98 -7.50 -14.07
C HIS A 359 11.52 -7.38 -12.64
N GLU A 360 11.41 -8.40 -11.79
CA GLU A 360 11.95 -8.34 -10.42
C GLU A 360 13.47 -8.15 -10.42
N TRP A 361 14.19 -8.80 -11.35
CA TRP A 361 15.62 -8.59 -11.52
C TRP A 361 15.92 -7.13 -11.88
N CYS A 362 15.21 -6.54 -12.85
CA CYS A 362 15.39 -5.12 -13.21
C CYS A 362 15.11 -4.18 -12.03
N GLN A 363 14.06 -4.44 -11.24
CA GLN A 363 13.77 -3.62 -10.05
C GLN A 363 14.85 -3.72 -8.97
N GLN A 364 15.49 -4.88 -8.81
CA GLN A 364 16.65 -5.03 -7.92
C GLN A 364 17.85 -4.21 -8.41
N GLN A 365 18.08 -4.15 -9.73
CA GLN A 365 19.14 -3.30 -10.30
C GLN A 365 18.87 -1.81 -10.07
N PHE A 366 17.62 -1.35 -10.26
CA PHE A 366 17.26 0.05 -9.96
C PHE A 366 17.44 0.39 -8.47
N SER A 367 17.15 -0.55 -7.58
CA SER A 367 17.30 -0.35 -6.13
C SER A 367 18.76 -0.32 -5.66
N SER A 368 19.65 -0.99 -6.39
CA SER A 368 21.08 -1.08 -6.07
C SER A 368 21.88 0.10 -6.64
N ASN A 369 21.43 0.68 -7.75
CA ASN A 369 22.10 1.81 -8.43
C ASN A 369 21.47 3.18 -8.08
N LYS A 370 21.38 3.51 -6.78
CA LYS A 370 20.78 4.77 -6.30
C LYS A 370 21.62 6.02 -6.59
N GLU A 371 22.89 5.87 -6.95
CA GLU A 371 23.86 6.96 -7.06
C GLU A 371 24.07 7.54 -8.47
N LEU A 372 23.26 7.16 -9.46
CA LEU A 372 23.35 7.79 -10.77
C LEU A 372 22.55 9.11 -10.76
N PRO A 373 23.18 10.29 -11.00
CA PRO A 373 22.49 11.57 -11.10
C PRO A 373 21.42 11.55 -12.21
N PHE A 374 20.68 12.65 -12.40
CA PHE A 374 19.63 12.78 -13.41
C PHE A 374 20.20 12.68 -14.84
N VAL A 375 20.61 11.47 -15.24
CA VAL A 375 21.15 11.14 -16.56
C VAL A 375 20.00 10.70 -17.45
N GLU A 376 20.09 11.12 -18.71
CA GLU A 376 19.22 10.79 -19.84
C GLU A 376 18.82 9.30 -19.88
N ILE A 377 17.53 9.03 -20.17
CA ILE A 377 16.94 7.69 -20.15
C ILE A 377 17.72 6.71 -21.03
N ALA A 378 18.15 7.13 -22.22
CA ALA A 378 18.95 6.32 -23.14
C ALA A 378 20.24 5.77 -22.53
N HIS A 379 20.91 6.56 -21.68
CA HIS A 379 22.13 6.13 -21.01
C HIS A 379 21.85 5.03 -19.98
N ARG A 380 20.75 5.15 -19.22
CA ARG A 380 20.35 4.14 -18.23
C ARG A 380 19.97 2.82 -18.90
N VAL A 381 19.33 2.87 -20.06
CA VAL A 381 19.07 1.70 -20.90
C VAL A 381 20.38 1.01 -21.29
N THR A 382 21.35 1.79 -21.78
CA THR A 382 22.67 1.27 -22.19
C THR A 382 23.44 0.63 -21.03
N ILE A 383 23.41 1.23 -19.84
CA ILE A 383 24.05 0.66 -18.64
C ILE A 383 23.39 -0.67 -18.29
N LEU A 384 22.06 -0.70 -18.15
CA LEU A 384 21.34 -1.87 -17.67
C LEU A 384 21.43 -3.05 -18.64
N GLU A 385 21.53 -2.81 -19.95
CA GLU A 385 21.78 -3.85 -20.96
C GLU A 385 23.14 -4.55 -20.81
N GLN A 386 24.13 -3.83 -20.30
CA GLN A 386 25.50 -4.32 -20.12
C GLN A 386 25.69 -5.03 -18.78
N VAL A 387 24.75 -4.87 -17.83
CA VAL A 387 24.82 -5.57 -16.54
C VAL A 387 24.69 -7.08 -16.78
N PRO A 388 25.68 -7.88 -16.37
CA PRO A 388 25.59 -9.33 -16.48
C PRO A 388 24.53 -9.87 -15.53
N ILE A 389 23.76 -10.86 -16.00
CA ILE A 389 22.80 -11.58 -15.18
C ILE A 389 23.56 -12.73 -14.50
N GLY A 390 24.22 -12.37 -13.40
CA GLY A 390 24.95 -13.29 -12.53
C GLY A 390 26.37 -13.61 -12.91
N ASN A 391 26.85 -14.78 -12.48
CA ASN A 391 28.25 -15.21 -12.67
C ASN A 391 28.64 -15.53 -14.13
N GLY A 392 27.77 -15.30 -15.12
CA GLY A 392 27.96 -15.67 -16.52
C GLY A 392 28.05 -14.50 -17.51
N LYS A 393 28.43 -14.81 -18.75
CA LYS A 393 28.44 -13.88 -19.90
C LYS A 393 27.03 -13.48 -20.39
N ASP A 394 25.97 -13.96 -19.76
CA ASP A 394 24.59 -13.67 -20.16
C ASP A 394 24.21 -12.24 -19.75
N SER A 395 23.77 -11.45 -20.72
CA SER A 395 23.23 -10.11 -20.46
C SER A 395 21.94 -9.92 -21.25
N LEU A 396 21.09 -8.98 -20.82
CA LEU A 396 19.87 -8.66 -21.56
C LEU A 396 20.17 -8.19 -22.99
N LYS A 397 21.35 -7.62 -23.25
CA LYS A 397 21.81 -7.31 -24.62
C LYS A 397 21.83 -8.52 -25.56
N GLN A 398 22.17 -9.71 -25.06
CA GLN A 398 22.14 -10.93 -25.88
C GLN A 398 20.72 -11.34 -26.22
N TRP A 399 19.78 -11.12 -25.29
CA TRP A 399 18.37 -11.41 -25.50
C TRP A 399 17.74 -10.49 -26.54
N GLU A 400 18.21 -9.24 -26.66
CA GLU A 400 17.76 -8.32 -27.72
C GLU A 400 18.05 -8.82 -29.12
N SER A 401 19.09 -9.66 -29.31
CA SER A 401 19.37 -10.24 -30.63
C SER A 401 18.34 -11.29 -31.07
N ILE A 402 17.57 -11.82 -30.11
CA ILE A 402 16.55 -12.85 -30.31
C ILE A 402 15.14 -12.23 -30.23
N CYS A 403 14.94 -11.24 -29.34
CA CYS A 403 13.64 -10.67 -29.03
C CYS A 403 13.20 -9.62 -30.07
N SER A 404 12.20 -9.97 -30.86
CA SER A 404 11.51 -9.10 -31.80
C SER A 404 10.74 -7.98 -31.10
N GLU A 405 10.47 -6.89 -31.83
CA GLU A 405 9.61 -5.79 -31.34
C GLU A 405 8.24 -6.28 -30.87
N LYS A 406 7.70 -7.33 -31.53
CA LYS A 406 6.44 -7.95 -31.16
C LYS A 406 6.52 -8.66 -29.80
N ALA A 407 7.62 -9.37 -29.53
CA ALA A 407 7.85 -10.01 -28.25
C ALA A 407 8.06 -8.97 -27.15
N ASN A 408 8.77 -7.87 -27.42
CA ASN A 408 8.87 -6.73 -26.51
C ASN A 408 7.50 -6.09 -26.22
N GLY A 409 6.62 -5.97 -27.22
CA GLY A 409 5.24 -5.52 -27.01
C GLY A 409 4.42 -6.47 -26.13
N ILE A 410 4.67 -7.79 -26.21
CA ILE A 410 4.03 -8.77 -25.33
C ILE A 410 4.57 -8.67 -23.89
N TYR A 411 5.87 -8.42 -23.74
CA TYR A 411 6.47 -8.10 -22.44
C TYR A 411 5.85 -6.85 -21.80
N ALA A 412 5.72 -5.76 -22.55
CA ALA A 412 5.05 -4.52 -22.10
C ALA A 412 3.59 -4.79 -21.66
N MET A 413 2.85 -5.64 -22.38
CA MET A 413 1.50 -6.03 -22.01
C MET A 413 1.44 -6.79 -20.68
N ASP A 414 2.44 -7.63 -20.39
CA ASP A 414 2.55 -8.32 -19.10
C ASP A 414 2.78 -7.34 -17.94
N LEU A 415 3.63 -6.33 -18.13
CA LEU A 415 3.82 -5.26 -17.15
C LEU A 415 2.56 -4.44 -16.91
N ILE A 416 1.83 -4.08 -17.98
CA ILE A 416 0.56 -3.36 -17.85
C ILE A 416 -0.48 -4.18 -17.10
N ARG A 417 -0.53 -5.49 -17.32
CA ARG A 417 -1.40 -6.39 -16.53
C ARG A 417 -0.95 -6.46 -15.07
N LYS A 418 0.36 -6.39 -14.78
CA LYS A 418 0.88 -6.37 -13.42
C LYS A 418 0.45 -5.09 -12.68
N TYR A 419 0.67 -3.92 -13.28
CA TYR A 419 0.50 -2.63 -12.61
C TYR A 419 -0.89 -2.01 -12.74
N PHE A 420 -1.55 -2.18 -13.89
CA PHE A 420 -2.77 -1.44 -14.25
C PHE A 420 -3.99 -2.33 -14.46
N SER A 421 -3.96 -3.60 -14.00
CA SER A 421 -5.12 -4.50 -14.14
C SER A 421 -6.34 -4.09 -13.32
N GLN A 422 -6.14 -3.33 -12.24
CA GLN A 422 -7.24 -2.82 -11.42
C GLN A 422 -7.90 -1.58 -12.05
N SER A 423 -7.12 -0.72 -12.70
CA SER A 423 -7.61 0.49 -13.38
C SER A 423 -8.17 0.17 -14.77
N LEU A 424 -7.50 -0.66 -15.57
CA LEU A 424 -7.90 -0.97 -16.95
C LEU A 424 -8.53 -2.36 -17.08
N ARG A 425 -9.87 -2.41 -17.06
CA ARG A 425 -10.64 -3.65 -17.08
C ARG A 425 -10.72 -4.27 -18.49
N LYS A 426 -10.89 -3.46 -19.53
CA LYS A 426 -11.05 -3.93 -20.92
C LYS A 426 -9.71 -4.32 -21.55
N SER A 427 -9.73 -5.20 -22.54
CA SER A 427 -8.52 -5.59 -23.28
C SER A 427 -7.99 -4.48 -24.18
N GLU A 428 -8.90 -3.70 -24.78
CA GLU A 428 -8.57 -2.57 -25.66
C GLU A 428 -7.85 -1.46 -24.91
N GLN A 429 -8.35 -1.06 -23.73
CA GLN A 429 -7.69 -0.09 -22.85
C GLN A 429 -6.22 -0.45 -22.57
N ARG A 430 -5.97 -1.73 -22.25
CA ARG A 430 -4.62 -2.25 -21.97
C ARG A 430 -3.74 -2.30 -23.21
N ARG A 431 -4.34 -2.49 -24.39
CA ARG A 431 -3.65 -2.47 -25.67
C ARG A 431 -3.13 -1.06 -26.00
N ILE A 432 -3.97 -0.05 -25.81
CA ILE A 432 -3.59 1.36 -26.04
C ILE A 432 -2.48 1.78 -25.07
N LEU A 433 -2.60 1.45 -23.78
CA LEU A 433 -1.55 1.76 -22.82
C LEU A 433 -0.23 1.05 -23.16
N ARG A 434 -0.30 -0.17 -23.70
CA ARG A 434 0.89 -0.90 -24.17
C ARG A 434 1.58 -0.16 -25.30
N ASP A 435 0.80 0.31 -26.27
CA ASP A 435 1.35 1.01 -27.43
C ASP A 435 1.96 2.35 -27.03
N ILE A 436 1.36 3.06 -26.08
CA ILE A 436 1.94 4.26 -25.46
C ILE A 436 3.27 3.94 -24.77
N LEU A 437 3.33 2.88 -23.95
CA LEU A 437 4.55 2.47 -23.26
C LEU A 437 5.67 2.11 -24.25
N VAL A 438 5.32 1.39 -25.32
CA VAL A 438 6.28 1.00 -26.38
C VAL A 438 6.76 2.23 -27.17
N ALA A 439 5.87 3.16 -27.51
CA ALA A 439 6.24 4.42 -28.18
C ALA A 439 7.16 5.28 -27.29
N MET A 440 6.89 5.37 -25.98
CA MET A 440 7.76 6.05 -25.02
C MET A 440 9.15 5.41 -24.94
N ALA A 441 9.24 4.07 -24.95
CA ALA A 441 10.51 3.35 -24.97
C ALA A 441 11.32 3.65 -26.26
N GLN A 442 10.65 3.64 -27.41
CA GLN A 442 11.25 3.99 -28.70
C GLN A 442 11.76 5.45 -28.72
N LEU A 443 10.98 6.40 -28.21
CA LEU A 443 11.36 7.82 -28.14
C LEU A 443 12.52 8.07 -27.17
N SER A 444 12.48 7.46 -25.99
CA SER A 444 13.45 7.75 -24.93
C SER A 444 14.82 7.09 -25.15
N SER A 445 14.88 6.01 -25.94
CA SER A 445 16.10 5.19 -26.08
C SER A 445 16.47 4.85 -27.54
N GLY A 446 15.66 5.26 -28.51
CA GLY A 446 15.87 4.96 -29.93
C GLY A 446 15.57 3.52 -30.35
N LYS A 447 15.19 2.64 -29.41
CA LYS A 447 14.85 1.23 -29.67
C LYS A 447 13.76 0.71 -28.73
N ILE A 448 13.05 -0.35 -29.16
CA ILE A 448 12.10 -1.10 -28.34
C ILE A 448 12.80 -2.35 -27.81
N SER A 449 13.20 -2.34 -26.53
CA SER A 449 13.76 -3.51 -25.84
C SER A 449 13.13 -3.72 -24.46
N ILE A 450 13.31 -4.92 -23.88
CA ILE A 450 12.87 -5.26 -22.51
C ILE A 450 13.42 -4.23 -21.51
N VAL A 451 14.69 -3.85 -21.66
CA VAL A 451 15.36 -2.88 -20.79
C VAL A 451 14.77 -1.49 -20.98
N ALA A 452 14.59 -1.04 -22.24
CA ALA A 452 13.97 0.25 -22.53
C ALA A 452 12.56 0.36 -21.91
N ILE A 453 11.76 -0.70 -22.03
CA ILE A 453 10.43 -0.79 -21.43
C ILE A 453 10.49 -0.72 -19.90
N GLU A 454 11.41 -1.42 -19.24
CA GLU A 454 11.57 -1.39 -17.78
C GLU A 454 12.03 -0.03 -17.26
N VAL A 455 13.01 0.59 -17.94
CA VAL A 455 13.51 1.92 -17.58
C VAL A 455 12.39 2.95 -17.72
N VAL A 456 11.67 2.96 -18.85
CA VAL A 456 10.52 3.86 -19.03
C VAL A 456 9.43 3.59 -18.01
N MET A 457 9.09 2.33 -17.74
CA MET A 457 8.09 1.98 -16.73
C MET A 457 8.50 2.45 -15.32
N HIS A 458 9.79 2.45 -15.00
CA HIS A 458 10.31 2.88 -13.70
C HIS A 458 10.36 4.42 -13.57
N TYR A 459 10.99 5.12 -14.51
CA TYR A 459 11.19 6.59 -14.41
C TYR A 459 9.97 7.39 -14.86
N LEU A 460 9.19 6.89 -15.83
CA LEU A 460 7.98 7.53 -16.36
C LEU A 460 6.70 6.90 -15.81
N HIS A 461 6.77 6.16 -14.69
CA HIS A 461 5.61 5.49 -14.09
C HIS A 461 4.41 6.44 -13.87
N GLN A 462 4.70 7.66 -13.40
CA GLN A 462 3.67 8.67 -13.14
C GLN A 462 2.98 9.10 -14.45
N LEU A 463 3.75 9.30 -15.52
CA LEU A 463 3.23 9.63 -16.86
C LEU A 463 2.34 8.52 -17.41
N ILE A 464 2.80 7.27 -17.31
CA ILE A 464 2.05 6.09 -17.74
C ILE A 464 0.75 5.96 -16.94
N SER A 465 0.79 6.26 -15.63
CA SER A 465 -0.39 6.27 -14.77
C SER A 465 -1.41 7.33 -15.19
N TYR A 466 -0.97 8.53 -15.59
CA TYR A 466 -1.85 9.55 -16.15
C TYR A 466 -2.52 9.07 -17.44
N TYR A 467 -1.77 8.44 -18.36
CA TYR A 467 -2.36 7.84 -19.55
C TYR A 467 -3.38 6.75 -19.21
N ALA A 468 -3.09 5.89 -18.22
CA ALA A 468 -4.03 4.88 -17.78
C ALA A 468 -5.35 5.50 -17.29
N GLN A 469 -5.28 6.57 -16.51
CA GLN A 469 -6.46 7.29 -16.02
C GLN A 469 -7.22 8.01 -17.14
N MET A 470 -6.52 8.64 -18.10
CA MET A 470 -7.15 9.25 -19.27
C MET A 470 -7.87 8.21 -20.13
N ILE A 471 -7.25 7.06 -20.38
CA ILE A 471 -7.85 5.95 -21.13
C ILE A 471 -9.07 5.40 -20.39
N ASP A 472 -8.98 5.20 -19.07
CA ASP A 472 -10.14 4.71 -18.31
C ASP A 472 -11.30 5.70 -18.37
N THR A 473 -11.02 6.99 -18.21
CA THR A 473 -12.02 8.06 -18.33
C THR A 473 -12.63 8.11 -19.72
N TYR A 474 -11.82 8.02 -20.79
CA TYR A 474 -12.30 7.96 -22.16
C TYR A 474 -13.30 6.82 -22.35
N PHE A 475 -12.96 5.60 -21.92
CA PHE A 475 -13.80 4.41 -22.11
C PHE A 475 -15.02 4.34 -21.19
N LEU A 476 -15.11 5.23 -20.19
CA LEU A 476 -16.33 5.46 -19.40
C LEU A 476 -17.42 6.08 -20.29
N PHE A 477 -17.05 6.95 -21.22
CA PHE A 477 -17.97 7.74 -22.02
C PHE A 477 -18.05 7.32 -23.49
N CYS A 478 -16.93 6.90 -24.07
CA CYS A 478 -16.82 6.39 -25.43
C CYS A 478 -16.78 4.85 -25.41
N LYS A 479 -17.62 4.21 -26.23
CA LYS A 479 -17.69 2.74 -26.28
C LYS A 479 -16.49 2.10 -27.00
N GLU A 480 -15.92 2.78 -28.00
CA GLU A 480 -14.83 2.31 -28.84
C GLU A 480 -13.96 3.49 -29.28
N LEU A 481 -12.65 3.26 -29.40
CA LEU A 481 -11.69 4.23 -29.90
C LEU A 481 -11.56 4.08 -31.42
N LYS A 482 -12.42 4.78 -32.17
CA LYS A 482 -12.71 4.48 -33.59
C LYS A 482 -11.65 4.94 -34.61
N GLN A 483 -10.60 5.66 -34.21
CA GLN A 483 -9.78 6.42 -35.17
C GLN A 483 -8.26 6.30 -35.04
N ILE A 484 -7.73 5.45 -34.14
CA ILE A 484 -6.27 5.30 -33.99
C ILE A 484 -5.84 3.90 -34.37
N ASN A 485 -4.98 3.80 -35.38
CA ASN A 485 -4.32 2.56 -35.73
C ASN A 485 -3.38 2.13 -34.61
N ASP A 486 -3.27 0.82 -34.38
CA ASP A 486 -2.28 0.27 -33.45
C ASP A 486 -0.87 0.74 -33.82
N TYR A 487 -0.04 1.05 -32.81
CA TYR A 487 1.37 1.34 -33.06
C TYR A 487 2.06 0.05 -33.49
N ASN A 488 2.52 0.00 -34.74
CA ASN A 488 3.07 -1.21 -35.37
C ASN A 488 4.62 -1.26 -35.38
N GLY A 489 5.29 -0.44 -34.57
CA GLY A 489 6.74 -0.28 -34.63
C GLY A 489 7.18 0.61 -35.80
N GLY A 490 8.31 1.31 -35.64
CA GLY A 490 8.81 2.30 -36.59
C GLY A 490 9.90 3.18 -35.99
N ASP A 491 10.40 4.15 -36.75
CA ASP A 491 11.39 5.11 -36.26
C ASP A 491 10.83 6.05 -35.16
N ALA A 492 11.72 6.81 -34.52
CA ALA A 492 11.37 7.74 -33.45
C ALA A 492 10.40 8.85 -33.92
N ASN A 493 10.50 9.30 -35.18
CA ASN A 493 9.61 10.30 -35.76
C ASN A 493 8.16 9.79 -35.83
N ASN A 494 7.97 8.56 -36.30
CA ASN A 494 6.66 7.91 -36.34
C ASN A 494 6.11 7.64 -34.93
N ALA A 495 6.98 7.26 -33.97
CA ALA A 495 6.59 7.10 -32.57
C ALA A 495 6.10 8.43 -31.95
N GLY A 496 6.81 9.52 -32.23
CA GLY A 496 6.48 10.86 -31.76
C GLY A 496 5.14 11.36 -32.32
N GLN A 497 4.95 11.29 -33.64
CA GLN A 497 3.70 11.69 -34.27
C GLN A 497 2.52 10.84 -33.76
N TRP A 498 2.67 9.51 -33.72
CA TRP A 498 1.61 8.63 -33.24
C TRP A 498 1.23 8.94 -31.78
N LEU A 499 2.22 9.17 -30.91
CA LEU A 499 1.97 9.48 -29.50
C LEU A 499 1.26 10.84 -29.34
N VAL A 500 1.62 11.85 -30.13
CA VAL A 500 0.88 13.13 -30.18
C VAL A 500 -0.54 12.90 -30.65
N ASP A 501 -0.75 12.15 -31.74
CA ASP A 501 -2.08 11.87 -32.29
C ASP A 501 -3.00 11.17 -31.26
N VAL A 502 -2.49 10.16 -30.51
CA VAL A 502 -3.32 9.54 -29.46
C VAL A 502 -3.59 10.45 -28.30
N THR A 503 -2.63 11.30 -27.92
CA THR A 503 -2.83 12.28 -26.87
C THR A 503 -3.92 13.28 -27.26
N GLN A 504 -3.87 13.81 -28.48
CA GLN A 504 -4.87 14.73 -29.02
C GLN A 504 -6.26 14.08 -29.13
N HIS A 505 -6.32 12.82 -29.54
CA HIS A 505 -7.59 12.10 -29.63
C HIS A 505 -8.20 11.83 -28.25
N LEU A 506 -7.38 11.44 -27.27
CA LEU A 506 -7.81 11.28 -25.89
C LEU A 506 -8.34 12.61 -25.34
N TRP A 507 -7.60 13.71 -25.55
CA TRP A 507 -8.02 15.05 -25.13
C TRP A 507 -9.30 15.54 -25.80
N SER A 508 -9.45 15.36 -27.11
CA SER A 508 -10.61 15.87 -27.86
C SER A 508 -11.92 15.14 -27.53
N SER A 509 -11.83 13.91 -27.02
CA SER A 509 -12.99 13.02 -26.82
C SER A 509 -13.43 12.87 -25.36
N ILE A 510 -12.71 13.48 -24.41
CA ILE A 510 -13.15 13.50 -23.01
C ILE A 510 -14.38 14.43 -22.89
N PRO A 511 -15.56 13.93 -22.50
CA PRO A 511 -16.71 14.79 -22.31
C PRO A 511 -16.54 15.59 -21.03
N LEU A 512 -16.31 16.88 -21.20
CA LEU A 512 -16.33 17.85 -20.11
C LEU A 512 -17.79 18.06 -19.72
N THR A 513 -18.26 17.35 -18.69
CA THR A 513 -19.64 17.46 -18.16
C THR A 513 -19.63 17.74 -16.66
N GLU A 514 -20.71 18.36 -16.15
CA GLU A 514 -20.92 18.62 -14.71
C GLU A 514 -20.88 17.34 -13.84
N ALA A 515 -21.04 16.16 -14.46
CA ALA A 515 -21.17 14.87 -13.79
C ALA A 515 -19.83 14.19 -13.46
N LEU A 516 -18.68 14.77 -13.83
CA LEU A 516 -17.43 14.24 -13.31
C LEU A 516 -17.38 14.47 -11.79
N PRO A 517 -17.10 13.44 -10.98
CA PRO A 517 -16.91 13.62 -9.55
C PRO A 517 -15.84 14.70 -9.31
N HIS A 518 -15.90 15.39 -8.16
CA HIS A 518 -15.02 16.51 -7.78
C HIS A 518 -13.51 16.28 -7.98
N THR A 519 -13.07 15.05 -8.25
CA THR A 519 -11.71 14.67 -8.67
C THR A 519 -11.37 15.04 -10.13
N GLY A 520 -12.32 15.07 -11.06
CA GLY A 520 -12.10 15.38 -12.48
C GLY A 520 -11.67 16.82 -12.76
N HIS A 521 -12.23 17.79 -12.04
CA HIS A 521 -11.95 19.22 -12.20
C HIS A 521 -10.51 19.63 -11.84
N LEU A 522 -9.85 18.85 -10.97
CA LEU A 522 -8.44 19.07 -10.59
C LEU A 522 -7.48 18.18 -11.38
N PHE A 523 -7.94 17.01 -11.81
CA PHE A 523 -7.13 16.01 -12.48
C PHE A 523 -6.67 16.47 -13.88
N PHE A 524 -7.58 17.01 -14.69
CA PHE A 524 -7.24 17.37 -16.07
C PHE A 524 -6.23 18.51 -16.19
N PRO A 525 -6.40 19.67 -15.51
CA PRO A 525 -5.46 20.79 -15.64
C PRO A 525 -4.02 20.45 -15.23
N GLN A 526 -3.85 19.66 -14.17
CA GLN A 526 -2.52 19.23 -13.71
C GLN A 526 -1.92 18.18 -14.66
N SER A 527 -2.73 17.24 -15.14
CA SER A 527 -2.28 16.21 -16.09
C SER A 527 -1.81 16.79 -17.42
N THR A 528 -2.50 17.81 -17.96
CA THR A 528 -2.14 18.45 -19.24
C THR A 528 -0.77 19.10 -19.15
N SER A 529 -0.51 19.93 -18.12
CA SER A 529 0.81 20.56 -17.97
C SER A 529 1.93 19.54 -17.74
N PHE A 530 1.66 18.49 -16.97
CA PHE A 530 2.63 17.45 -16.70
C PHE A 530 2.98 16.66 -17.97
N LEU A 531 1.96 16.27 -18.75
CA LEU A 531 2.12 15.58 -20.02
C LEU A 531 2.91 16.42 -21.02
N VAL A 532 2.53 17.69 -21.21
CA VAL A 532 3.23 18.62 -22.11
C VAL A 532 4.70 18.78 -21.69
N ASN A 533 4.96 19.02 -20.41
CA ASN A 533 6.32 19.18 -19.91
C ASN A 533 7.16 17.92 -20.08
N CYS A 534 6.62 16.74 -19.75
CA CYS A 534 7.32 15.47 -19.95
C CYS A 534 7.58 15.18 -21.43
N MET A 535 6.61 15.46 -22.32
CA MET A 535 6.81 15.33 -23.77
C MET A 535 7.94 16.24 -24.25
N GLN A 536 7.93 17.51 -23.83
CA GLN A 536 8.89 18.53 -24.24
C GLN A 536 10.30 18.30 -23.69
N THR A 537 10.43 17.81 -22.45
CA THR A 537 11.73 17.75 -21.78
C THR A 537 12.37 16.36 -21.77
N GLN A 538 11.58 15.28 -21.94
CA GLN A 538 12.06 13.91 -21.74
C GLN A 538 11.87 12.99 -22.95
N LEU A 539 10.85 13.22 -23.80
CA LEU A 539 10.50 12.30 -24.90
C LEU A 539 10.84 12.82 -26.29
N LEU A 540 10.46 14.06 -26.60
CA LEU A 540 10.62 14.66 -27.94
C LEU A 540 11.97 15.35 -28.23
N PRO A 541 12.86 15.68 -27.26
CA PRO A 541 14.18 16.24 -27.57
C PRO A 541 15.09 15.37 -28.45
N GLN A 542 14.78 14.08 -28.60
CA GLN A 542 15.56 13.13 -29.42
C GLN A 542 15.24 13.24 -30.93
N LEU A 543 14.24 14.03 -31.31
CA LEU A 543 13.85 14.24 -32.70
C LEU A 543 14.64 15.39 -33.33
N SER A 544 14.55 15.55 -34.66
CA SER A 544 15.10 16.73 -35.32
C SER A 544 14.46 18.01 -34.76
N ASP A 545 15.19 19.12 -34.70
CA ASP A 545 14.69 20.39 -34.15
C ASP A 545 13.37 20.83 -34.81
N ASP A 546 13.23 20.60 -36.13
CA ASP A 546 12.03 20.91 -36.90
C ASP A 546 10.84 20.00 -36.53
N ASP A 547 11.07 18.68 -36.40
CA ASP A 547 10.02 17.73 -35.99
C ASP A 547 9.61 17.94 -34.53
N HIS A 548 10.57 18.22 -33.65
CA HIS A 548 10.34 18.53 -32.24
C HIS A 548 9.46 19.78 -32.09
N ALA A 549 9.83 20.89 -32.75
CA ALA A 549 9.05 22.12 -32.72
C ALA A 549 7.64 21.92 -33.30
N ARG A 550 7.52 21.18 -34.42
CA ARG A 550 6.21 20.88 -35.03
C ARG A 550 5.30 20.11 -34.08
N LEU A 551 5.79 19.02 -33.49
CA LEU A 551 5.01 18.14 -32.61
C LEU A 551 4.63 18.84 -31.30
N ILE A 552 5.54 19.62 -30.71
CA ILE A 552 5.23 20.41 -29.50
C ILE A 552 4.17 21.46 -29.79
N ASN A 553 4.26 22.16 -30.93
CA ASN A 553 3.24 23.14 -31.31
C ASN A 553 1.86 22.49 -31.51
N GLN A 554 1.80 21.30 -32.11
CA GLN A 554 0.57 20.51 -32.24
C GLN A 554 -0.01 20.11 -30.87
N LEU A 555 0.85 19.67 -29.94
CA LEU A 555 0.45 19.30 -28.58
C LEU A 555 -0.05 20.53 -27.80
N LEU A 556 0.67 21.65 -27.86
CA LEU A 556 0.31 22.91 -27.20
C LEU A 556 -1.01 23.48 -27.73
N GLN A 557 -1.23 23.43 -29.05
CA GLN A 557 -2.50 23.82 -29.65
C GLN A 557 -3.68 23.03 -29.05
N SER A 558 -3.53 21.72 -28.91
CA SER A 558 -4.56 20.85 -28.34
C SER A 558 -4.74 21.04 -26.83
N ALA A 559 -3.65 21.28 -26.11
CA ALA A 559 -3.68 21.60 -24.68
C ALA A 559 -4.40 22.93 -24.42
N ARG A 560 -4.13 23.98 -25.21
CA ARG A 560 -4.83 25.28 -25.16
C ARG A 560 -6.33 25.10 -25.37
N GLN A 561 -6.71 24.35 -26.41
CA GLN A 561 -8.12 24.07 -26.71
C GLN A 561 -8.82 23.34 -25.56
N LEU A 562 -8.18 22.29 -25.01
CA LEU A 562 -8.74 21.50 -23.91
C LEU A 562 -8.94 22.34 -22.63
N GLU A 563 -7.89 23.05 -22.20
CA GLU A 563 -7.91 23.87 -20.99
C GLU A 563 -8.93 25.00 -21.08
N LEU A 564 -9.04 25.62 -22.26
CA LEU A 564 -10.05 26.65 -22.48
C LEU A 564 -11.47 26.06 -22.46
N ARG A 565 -11.74 24.96 -23.17
CA ARG A 565 -13.04 24.25 -23.08
C ARG A 565 -13.40 23.90 -21.64
N HIS A 566 -12.42 23.47 -20.83
CA HIS A 566 -12.62 23.18 -19.42
C HIS A 566 -13.08 24.42 -18.64
N LEU A 567 -12.46 25.60 -18.84
CA LEU A 567 -12.91 26.86 -18.24
C LEU A 567 -14.34 27.22 -18.67
N GLY A 568 -14.70 26.98 -19.93
CA GLY A 568 -16.04 27.18 -20.47
C GLY A 568 -17.10 26.36 -19.78
N VAL A 569 -16.85 25.06 -19.61
CA VAL A 569 -17.75 24.16 -18.91
C VAL A 569 -17.84 24.53 -17.42
N GLN A 570 -16.70 24.84 -16.79
CA GLN A 570 -16.63 25.16 -15.37
C GLN A 570 -17.42 26.43 -15.01
N TYR A 571 -17.31 27.50 -15.80
CA TYR A 571 -17.86 28.82 -15.45
C TYR A 571 -19.08 29.26 -16.27
N LEU A 572 -19.26 28.72 -17.49
CA LEU A 572 -20.37 29.07 -18.38
C LEU A 572 -21.30 27.90 -18.66
N LYS A 573 -20.95 26.68 -18.24
CA LYS A 573 -21.65 25.43 -18.58
C LYS A 573 -21.78 25.22 -20.10
N MET A 574 -20.86 25.81 -20.87
CA MET A 574 -20.84 25.80 -22.33
C MET A 574 -19.52 25.18 -22.82
N ILE A 575 -19.62 24.09 -23.57
CA ILE A 575 -18.46 23.42 -24.17
C ILE A 575 -17.84 24.30 -25.29
N ASP A 576 -18.69 25.01 -26.04
CA ASP A 576 -18.30 25.76 -27.24
C ASP A 576 -18.23 27.28 -27.05
N PHE A 577 -18.04 27.79 -25.82
CA PHE A 577 -18.04 29.25 -25.58
C PHE A 577 -16.94 30.03 -26.35
N ILE A 578 -15.95 29.33 -26.91
CA ILE A 578 -14.92 29.90 -27.78
C ILE A 578 -15.07 29.44 -29.25
N GLY A 579 -15.88 28.42 -29.52
CA GLY A 579 -16.09 27.87 -30.87
C GLY A 579 -16.93 28.77 -31.79
N GLU A 580 -17.72 29.70 -31.24
CA GLU A 580 -18.66 30.52 -32.01
C GLU A 580 -18.07 31.79 -32.65
N LYS A 581 -16.84 32.21 -32.30
CA LYS A 581 -16.22 33.44 -32.85
C LYS A 581 -15.10 33.10 -33.83
N GLU A 582 -15.16 33.67 -35.04
CA GLU A 582 -14.18 33.56 -36.15
C GLU A 582 -12.70 33.87 -35.75
N HIS A 583 -12.48 34.44 -34.55
CA HIS A 583 -11.17 34.86 -34.07
C HIS A 583 -10.35 33.78 -33.33
N PHE A 584 -10.93 32.62 -33.00
CA PHE A 584 -10.27 31.63 -32.12
C PHE A 584 -10.06 30.25 -32.75
N THR A 585 -10.41 30.08 -34.03
CA THR A 585 -10.52 28.75 -34.65
C THR A 585 -9.20 27.99 -34.78
N ASP A 586 -8.05 28.68 -34.78
CA ASP A 586 -6.80 27.99 -35.07
C ASP A 586 -5.90 27.70 -33.86
N PHE A 587 -5.87 28.47 -32.75
CA PHE A 587 -4.95 28.30 -31.59
C PHE A 587 -3.47 27.93 -31.89
N LYS A 588 -3.06 28.02 -33.16
CA LYS A 588 -1.71 27.75 -33.66
C LYS A 588 -0.73 28.76 -33.07
N GLN A 589 -1.21 30.00 -32.95
CA GLN A 589 -0.53 31.08 -32.26
C GLN A 589 -0.75 30.94 -30.75
N GLY A 590 0.32 31.09 -29.96
CA GLY A 590 0.24 31.10 -28.50
C GLY A 590 -0.69 32.20 -27.95
N LEU A 591 -1.29 31.95 -26.79
CA LEU A 591 -2.19 32.90 -26.10
C LEU A 591 -1.51 34.25 -25.81
N LEU A 592 -0.17 34.26 -25.75
CA LEU A 592 0.67 35.42 -25.50
C LEU A 592 1.39 35.97 -26.74
N GLU A 593 1.12 35.46 -27.94
CA GLU A 593 1.71 36.01 -29.18
C GLU A 593 1.17 37.40 -29.50
N ASN A 594 -0.13 37.61 -29.25
CA ASN A 594 -0.79 38.91 -29.29
C ASN A 594 -1.68 39.00 -28.06
N GLY A 595 -1.35 39.87 -27.10
CA GLY A 595 -2.08 40.02 -25.82
C GLY A 595 -3.59 40.31 -25.99
N GLN A 596 -4.02 40.66 -27.21
CA GLN A 596 -5.43 40.77 -27.59
C GLN A 596 -6.22 39.46 -27.48
N CYS A 597 -5.58 38.29 -27.65
CA CYS A 597 -6.25 36.99 -27.56
C CYS A 597 -6.87 36.79 -26.17
N VAL A 598 -6.11 37.03 -25.10
CA VAL A 598 -6.60 36.92 -23.72
C VAL A 598 -7.72 37.92 -23.43
N ARG A 599 -7.62 39.15 -23.92
CA ARG A 599 -8.69 40.15 -23.80
C ARG A 599 -9.97 39.70 -24.48
N ASN A 600 -9.86 39.09 -25.67
CA ASN A 600 -11.01 38.57 -26.40
C ASN A 600 -11.67 37.39 -25.66
N ILE A 601 -10.90 36.55 -24.96
CA ILE A 601 -11.44 35.47 -24.11
C ILE A 601 -12.22 36.06 -22.93
N ILE A 602 -11.64 37.04 -22.23
CA ILE A 602 -12.29 37.72 -21.10
C ILE A 602 -13.55 38.47 -21.55
N SER A 603 -13.52 39.14 -22.71
CA SER A 603 -14.70 39.82 -23.24
C SER A 603 -15.79 38.82 -23.64
N SER A 604 -15.42 37.68 -24.23
CA SER A 604 -16.37 36.60 -24.58
C SER A 604 -17.00 35.98 -23.33
N TYR A 605 -16.23 35.75 -22.26
CA TYR A 605 -16.79 35.36 -20.96
C TYR A 605 -17.79 36.40 -20.44
N SER A 606 -17.43 37.69 -20.54
CA SER A 606 -18.28 38.80 -20.09
C SER A 606 -19.58 38.94 -20.90
N SER A 607 -19.56 38.58 -22.19
CA SER A 607 -20.75 38.58 -23.06
C SER A 607 -21.69 37.40 -22.82
N ASN A 608 -21.16 36.24 -22.40
CA ASN A 608 -21.93 34.99 -22.26
C ASN A 608 -22.39 34.70 -20.83
N ARG A 609 -22.02 35.54 -19.84
CA ARG A 609 -22.44 35.36 -18.45
C ARG A 609 -23.91 35.69 -18.27
N ASN A 610 -24.72 34.72 -17.83
CA ASN A 610 -26.14 34.97 -17.52
C ASN A 610 -26.43 35.20 -16.04
N ILE A 611 -25.57 34.81 -15.08
CA ILE A 611 -25.92 34.85 -13.65
C ILE A 611 -24.66 35.07 -12.76
N SER A 612 -24.57 36.26 -12.16
CA SER A 612 -23.66 36.71 -11.06
C SER A 612 -22.22 37.20 -11.40
N ASP A 613 -21.89 38.41 -10.91
CA ASP A 613 -20.54 39.01 -10.94
C ASP A 613 -19.51 38.31 -10.03
N GLY A 614 -19.93 37.33 -9.23
CA GLY A 614 -19.09 36.69 -8.20
C GLY A 614 -17.99 35.78 -8.74
N GLU A 615 -18.18 35.18 -9.92
CA GLU A 615 -17.24 34.19 -10.50
C GLU A 615 -16.18 34.79 -11.42
N TYR A 616 -16.34 36.05 -11.84
CA TYR A 616 -15.39 36.72 -12.74
C TYR A 616 -13.94 36.72 -12.21
N PRO A 617 -13.67 37.04 -10.92
CA PRO A 617 -12.31 36.93 -10.38
C PRO A 617 -11.72 35.53 -10.45
N MET A 618 -12.56 34.51 -10.25
CA MET A 618 -12.15 33.10 -10.27
C MET A 618 -11.84 32.63 -11.69
N PHE A 619 -12.64 33.04 -12.67
CA PHE A 619 -12.39 32.80 -14.08
C PHE A 619 -11.06 33.41 -14.53
N VAL A 620 -10.81 34.69 -14.24
CA VAL A 620 -9.56 35.36 -14.64
C VAL A 620 -8.34 34.70 -13.99
N ARG A 621 -8.45 34.30 -12.71
CA ARG A 621 -7.40 33.55 -12.03
C ARG A 621 -7.08 32.23 -12.74
N ASP A 622 -8.10 31.44 -13.04
CA ASP A 622 -7.90 30.12 -13.64
C ASP A 622 -7.41 30.24 -15.09
N LEU A 623 -7.83 31.28 -15.83
CA LEU A 623 -7.29 31.61 -17.15
C LEU A 623 -5.80 31.98 -17.11
N LEU A 624 -5.38 32.82 -16.15
CA LEU A 624 -3.96 33.14 -15.97
C LEU A 624 -3.14 31.90 -15.57
N ALA A 625 -3.73 30.99 -14.80
CA ALA A 625 -3.11 29.70 -14.47
C ALA A 625 -2.98 28.80 -15.71
N VAL A 626 -3.99 28.76 -16.60
CA VAL A 626 -3.92 28.06 -17.89
C VAL A 626 -2.77 28.63 -18.73
N ILE A 627 -2.70 29.96 -18.89
CA ILE A 627 -1.65 30.62 -19.66
C ILE A 627 -0.26 30.23 -19.15
N LYS A 628 -0.06 30.26 -17.82
CA LYS A 628 1.20 29.82 -17.20
C LYS A 628 1.54 28.36 -17.51
N ARG A 629 0.54 27.47 -17.53
CA ARG A 629 0.73 26.04 -17.81
C ARG A 629 1.07 25.74 -19.27
N VAL A 630 0.45 26.44 -20.22
CA VAL A 630 0.56 26.11 -21.66
C VAL A 630 1.55 26.99 -22.44
N GLU A 631 1.90 28.18 -21.95
CA GLU A 631 2.78 29.11 -22.71
C GLU A 631 4.23 29.16 -22.20
N SER A 632 4.60 28.43 -21.15
CA SER A 632 5.97 28.39 -20.60
C SER A 632 6.62 29.80 -20.46
N ILE A 633 6.25 30.54 -19.41
CA ILE A 633 6.74 31.91 -19.20
C ILE A 633 8.20 31.88 -18.68
N CYS A 634 9.17 31.88 -19.60
CA CYS A 634 10.59 31.98 -19.28
C CYS A 634 11.03 33.44 -19.11
N LYS A 635 12.02 33.67 -18.23
CA LYS A 635 12.64 34.99 -18.04
C LYS A 635 13.26 35.51 -19.34
N ASP A 636 13.13 36.81 -19.58
CA ASP A 636 13.69 37.59 -20.69
C ASP A 636 13.16 37.23 -22.09
N THR A 637 11.94 36.67 -22.15
CA THR A 637 11.27 36.33 -23.42
C THR A 637 10.21 37.37 -23.82
N LYS A 638 9.93 37.45 -25.14
CA LYS A 638 8.80 38.25 -25.66
C LYS A 638 7.47 37.87 -24.99
N GLN A 639 7.27 36.60 -24.67
CA GLN A 639 6.08 36.11 -23.97
C GLN A 639 5.98 36.64 -22.54
N GLN A 640 7.09 36.72 -21.79
CA GLN A 640 7.09 37.36 -20.47
C GLN A 640 6.75 38.85 -20.56
N HIS A 641 7.26 39.56 -21.57
CA HIS A 641 6.91 40.97 -21.78
C HIS A 641 5.41 41.14 -22.08
N THR A 642 4.83 40.30 -22.94
CA THR A 642 3.38 40.30 -23.19
C THR A 642 2.58 39.96 -21.94
N TYR A 643 3.01 38.96 -21.16
CA TYR A 643 2.32 38.51 -19.94
C TYR A 643 2.35 39.59 -18.85
N THR A 644 3.49 40.22 -18.61
CA THR A 644 3.62 41.30 -17.61
C THR A 644 2.82 42.54 -18.01
N THR A 645 2.75 42.86 -19.31
CA THR A 645 1.88 43.93 -19.85
C THR A 645 0.40 43.60 -19.64
N LEU A 646 0.00 42.36 -19.91
CA LEU A 646 -1.36 41.87 -19.66
C LEU A 646 -1.74 41.99 -18.17
N LEU A 647 -0.87 41.54 -17.25
CA LEU A 647 -1.10 41.65 -15.81
C LEU A 647 -1.33 43.10 -15.37
N ARG A 648 -0.49 44.04 -15.84
CA ARG A 648 -0.64 45.47 -15.54
C ARG A 648 -1.97 46.02 -16.05
N SER A 649 -2.38 45.64 -17.26
CA SER A 649 -3.65 46.11 -17.82
C SER A 649 -4.84 45.56 -17.05
N LEU A 650 -4.86 44.26 -16.75
CA LEU A 650 -5.93 43.63 -15.98
C LEU A 650 -6.03 44.23 -14.58
N TYR A 651 -4.89 44.57 -13.95
CA TYR A 651 -4.86 45.23 -12.65
C TYR A 651 -5.52 46.61 -12.69
N ASN A 652 -5.22 47.40 -13.73
CA ASN A 652 -5.77 48.74 -13.91
C ASN A 652 -7.25 48.73 -14.30
N GLU A 653 -7.70 47.74 -15.05
CA GLU A 653 -9.09 47.56 -15.48
C GLU A 653 -10.02 47.11 -14.33
N ASN A 654 -9.47 46.43 -13.32
CA ASN A 654 -10.25 45.78 -12.26
C ASN A 654 -10.06 46.41 -10.87
N LYS A 655 -9.97 47.74 -10.78
CA LYS A 655 -9.72 48.48 -9.52
C LYS A 655 -10.76 48.26 -8.42
N GLU A 656 -11.96 47.86 -8.80
CA GLU A 656 -13.08 47.66 -7.87
C GLU A 656 -13.05 46.29 -7.19
N SER A 657 -12.46 45.26 -7.83
CA SER A 657 -12.42 43.89 -7.30
C SER A 657 -11.15 43.62 -6.47
N VAL A 658 -11.26 43.75 -5.15
CA VAL A 658 -10.15 43.50 -4.21
C VAL A 658 -9.59 42.08 -4.33
N ILE A 659 -10.45 41.08 -4.56
CA ILE A 659 -10.05 39.67 -4.69
C ILE A 659 -9.16 39.49 -5.92
N LEU A 660 -9.58 40.02 -7.08
CA LEU A 660 -8.83 39.91 -8.32
C LEU A 660 -7.54 40.74 -8.25
N GLN A 661 -7.58 41.94 -7.68
CA GLN A 661 -6.39 42.77 -7.45
C GLN A 661 -5.33 42.03 -6.63
N MET A 662 -5.70 41.36 -5.54
CA MET A 662 -4.77 40.57 -4.74
C MET A 662 -4.12 39.43 -5.53
N GLN A 663 -4.88 38.75 -6.39
CA GLN A 663 -4.37 37.67 -7.23
C GLN A 663 -3.41 38.18 -8.30
N LEU A 664 -3.78 39.27 -8.99
CA LEU A 664 -2.93 39.90 -10.00
C LEU A 664 -1.65 40.47 -9.39
N LEU A 665 -1.73 41.13 -8.22
CA LEU A 665 -0.55 41.62 -7.51
C LEU A 665 0.41 40.50 -7.12
N ARG A 666 -0.11 39.33 -6.74
CA ARG A 666 0.73 38.15 -6.46
C ARG A 666 1.57 37.79 -7.67
N ASP A 667 0.93 37.67 -8.82
CA ASP A 667 1.60 37.33 -10.07
C ASP A 667 2.56 38.44 -10.52
N MET A 668 2.18 39.70 -10.34
CA MET A 668 3.05 40.84 -10.63
C MET A 668 4.30 40.90 -9.74
N CYS A 669 4.21 40.47 -8.47
CA CYS A 669 5.37 40.37 -7.58
C CYS A 669 6.32 39.24 -8.02
N ILE A 670 5.77 38.07 -8.34
CA ILE A 670 6.54 36.91 -8.82
C ILE A 670 7.29 37.24 -10.12
N HIS A 671 6.62 37.94 -11.04
CA HIS A 671 7.19 38.33 -12.34
C HIS A 671 7.87 39.70 -12.34
N GLN A 672 8.10 40.31 -11.17
CA GLN A 672 8.86 41.56 -11.01
C GLN A 672 8.35 42.69 -11.94
N CYS A 673 7.04 42.92 -11.96
CA CYS A 673 6.43 43.91 -12.86
C CYS A 673 5.52 44.94 -12.16
N VAL A 674 5.64 45.07 -10.84
CA VAL A 674 4.99 46.13 -10.04
C VAL A 674 5.52 47.50 -10.45
N ASN A 675 4.63 48.48 -10.61
CA ASN A 675 4.98 49.84 -11.01
C ASN A 675 5.27 50.72 -9.77
N ASN A 676 6.54 51.07 -9.57
CA ASN A 676 6.99 51.90 -8.44
C ASN A 676 6.60 53.38 -8.56
N ASP A 677 6.52 53.89 -9.79
CA ASP A 677 6.23 55.32 -10.05
C ASP A 677 4.79 55.67 -9.62
N THR A 678 3.86 54.77 -9.91
CA THR A 678 2.45 54.92 -9.52
C THR A 678 2.14 54.48 -8.09
N LEU A 679 3.09 53.82 -7.42
CA LEU A 679 2.89 53.33 -6.05
C LEU A 679 2.95 54.52 -5.07
N SER A 680 1.83 54.81 -4.43
CA SER A 680 1.78 55.69 -3.26
C SER A 680 1.74 54.85 -1.99
N LEU A 681 2.65 55.09 -1.04
CA LEU A 681 2.77 54.32 0.20
C LEU A 681 1.54 54.42 1.11
N GLN A 682 0.69 55.43 0.93
CA GLN A 682 -0.56 55.62 1.67
C GLN A 682 -1.80 55.11 0.92
N SER A 683 -1.60 54.52 -0.27
CA SER A 683 -2.70 54.05 -1.11
C SER A 683 -3.23 52.68 -0.69
N LYS A 684 -4.46 52.37 -1.12
CA LYS A 684 -5.04 51.03 -1.05
C LYS A 684 -4.12 49.99 -1.70
N ASP A 685 -3.44 50.34 -2.80
CA ASP A 685 -2.55 49.45 -3.54
C ASP A 685 -1.34 49.02 -2.70
N ALA A 686 -0.72 49.94 -1.95
CA ALA A 686 0.37 49.62 -1.04
C ALA A 686 -0.06 48.66 0.09
N VAL A 687 -1.28 48.81 0.61
CA VAL A 687 -1.85 47.91 1.62
C VAL A 687 -2.10 46.51 1.05
N LEU A 688 -2.67 46.42 -0.15
CA LEU A 688 -2.89 45.14 -0.83
C LEU A 688 -1.57 44.45 -1.16
N LEU A 689 -0.59 45.21 -1.64
CA LEU A 689 0.75 44.72 -1.94
C LEU A 689 1.45 44.17 -0.69
N ASN A 690 1.39 44.90 0.42
CA ASN A 690 1.94 44.44 1.70
C ASN A 690 1.29 43.11 2.15
N ARG A 691 -0.04 43.00 2.10
CA ARG A 691 -0.75 41.74 2.42
C ARG A 691 -0.38 40.60 1.47
N CYS A 692 -0.19 40.91 0.19
CA CYS A 692 0.18 39.92 -0.81
C CYS A 692 1.58 39.37 -0.54
N LEU A 693 2.55 40.23 -0.25
CA LEU A 693 3.92 39.84 0.08
C LEU A 693 3.97 39.04 1.40
N GLU A 694 3.24 39.47 2.44
CA GLU A 694 3.09 38.70 3.68
C GLU A 694 2.61 37.27 3.41
N LYS A 695 1.61 37.11 2.53
CA LYS A 695 1.07 35.80 2.15
C LYS A 695 2.09 34.94 1.40
N ILE A 696 2.82 35.51 0.44
CA ILE A 696 3.88 34.78 -0.29
C ILE A 696 4.95 34.27 0.70
N LEU A 697 5.42 35.16 1.59
CA LEU A 697 6.46 34.86 2.58
C LEU A 697 6.04 33.84 3.66
N LEU A 698 4.72 33.66 3.88
CA LEU A 698 4.18 32.65 4.79
C LEU A 698 3.93 31.30 4.11
N GLU A 699 3.61 31.27 2.81
CA GLU A 699 3.26 30.04 2.07
C GLU A 699 4.49 29.25 1.57
N GLU A 700 5.63 29.91 1.35
CA GLU A 700 6.82 29.28 0.76
C GLU A 700 7.83 28.79 1.82
N ASN A 701 8.57 27.72 1.50
CA ASN A 701 9.60 27.15 2.38
C ASN A 701 10.68 28.19 2.73
N ALA A 702 11.25 28.12 3.94
CA ALA A 702 12.23 29.09 4.46
C ALA A 702 13.42 29.36 3.50
N ASN A 703 13.91 28.34 2.77
CA ASN A 703 15.00 28.48 1.82
C ASN A 703 14.59 29.17 0.51
N ALA A 704 13.35 28.96 0.05
CA ALA A 704 12.81 29.61 -1.15
C ALA A 704 12.52 31.10 -0.90
N ASN A 705 12.01 31.42 0.29
CA ASN A 705 11.79 32.81 0.73
C ASN A 705 13.06 33.65 0.67
N ASN A 706 14.19 33.14 1.17
CA ASN A 706 15.45 33.89 1.17
C ASN A 706 15.95 34.19 -0.26
N ALA A 707 15.81 33.24 -1.18
CA ALA A 707 16.17 33.44 -2.58
C ALA A 707 15.26 34.47 -3.27
N LEU A 708 13.94 34.41 -3.01
CA LEU A 708 12.97 35.35 -3.57
C LEU A 708 13.14 36.77 -3.02
N ILE A 709 13.37 36.92 -1.72
CA ILE A 709 13.67 38.22 -1.09
C ILE A 709 14.95 38.81 -1.69
N THR A 710 16.01 38.01 -1.83
CA THR A 710 17.27 38.46 -2.42
C THR A 710 17.06 38.91 -3.87
N ASN A 711 16.29 38.14 -4.65
CA ASN A 711 15.95 38.48 -6.03
C ASN A 711 15.13 39.77 -6.12
N TRP A 712 14.16 40.00 -5.23
CA TRP A 712 13.40 41.24 -5.21
C TRP A 712 14.23 42.44 -4.76
N ALA A 713 15.07 42.27 -3.75
CA ALA A 713 15.96 43.33 -3.27
C ALA A 713 16.95 43.75 -4.37
N GLN A 714 17.56 42.77 -5.05
CA GLN A 714 18.41 43.03 -6.21
C GLN A 714 17.65 43.77 -7.32
N TRP A 715 16.45 43.30 -7.68
CA TRP A 715 15.62 43.96 -8.68
C TRP A 715 15.27 45.41 -8.28
N CYS A 716 14.95 45.66 -7.02
CA CYS A 716 14.65 47.01 -6.54
C CYS A 716 15.88 47.93 -6.63
N CYS A 717 17.06 47.43 -6.26
CA CYS A 717 18.32 48.17 -6.36
C CYS A 717 18.67 48.51 -7.81
N GLU A 718 18.49 47.56 -8.74
CA GLU A 718 18.78 47.75 -10.17
C GLU A 718 17.83 48.75 -10.85
N GLN A 719 16.57 48.81 -10.42
CA GLN A 719 15.52 49.65 -11.04
C GLN A 719 15.21 50.94 -10.26
N GLY A 720 15.87 51.18 -9.12
CA GLY A 720 15.61 52.36 -8.28
C GLY A 720 14.22 52.35 -7.62
N HIS A 721 13.69 51.17 -7.29
CA HIS A 721 12.33 51.00 -6.75
C HIS A 721 12.26 51.14 -5.21
N ASP A 722 12.61 52.32 -4.70
CA ASP A 722 12.69 52.65 -3.27
C ASP A 722 11.39 52.40 -2.47
N LYS A 723 10.23 52.77 -3.02
CA LYS A 723 8.92 52.59 -2.35
C LYS A 723 8.53 51.13 -2.27
N PHE A 724 8.74 50.37 -3.35
CA PHE A 724 8.46 48.94 -3.37
C PHE A 724 9.37 48.19 -2.40
N GLU A 725 10.67 48.51 -2.38
CA GLU A 725 11.64 47.94 -1.44
C GLU A 725 11.21 48.15 0.02
N LEU A 726 10.71 49.35 0.35
CA LEU A 726 10.19 49.65 1.69
C LEU A 726 8.99 48.75 2.05
N VAL A 727 8.07 48.52 1.11
CA VAL A 727 6.91 47.62 1.33
C VAL A 727 7.38 46.18 1.55
N ILE A 728 8.40 45.70 0.83
CA ILE A 728 8.98 44.36 1.05
C ILE A 728 9.57 44.25 2.45
N ARG A 729 10.40 45.22 2.86
CA ARG A 729 11.03 45.23 4.19
C ARG A 729 9.98 45.21 5.32
N ILE A 730 8.92 46.01 5.18
CA ILE A 730 7.81 46.02 6.15
C ILE A 730 7.08 44.67 6.15
N SER A 731 6.83 44.08 4.99
CA SER A 731 6.15 42.78 4.88
C SER A 731 6.96 41.66 5.51
N GLN A 732 8.27 41.63 5.27
CA GLN A 732 9.20 40.67 5.88
C GLN A 732 9.20 40.81 7.41
N LEU A 733 9.36 42.05 7.90
CA LEU A 733 9.35 42.33 9.33
C LEU A 733 8.04 41.86 9.98
N LYS A 734 6.89 42.12 9.35
CA LYS A 734 5.60 41.65 9.85
C LYS A 734 5.48 40.13 9.85
N THR A 735 5.97 39.44 8.82
CA THR A 735 5.98 37.98 8.77
C THR A 735 6.84 37.37 9.88
N ASP A 736 8.05 37.91 10.10
CA ASP A 736 8.96 37.45 11.15
C ASP A 736 8.39 37.72 12.55
N LEU A 737 7.83 38.92 12.76
CA LEU A 737 7.12 39.24 13.99
C LEU A 737 5.90 38.34 14.20
N SER A 738 5.14 38.00 13.14
CA SER A 738 3.98 37.12 13.24
C SER A 738 4.37 35.71 13.68
N LYS A 739 5.48 35.17 13.16
CA LYS A 739 6.04 33.87 13.61
C LYS A 739 6.43 33.91 15.09
N LEU A 740 7.11 34.98 15.52
CA LEU A 740 7.48 35.15 16.92
C LEU A 740 6.24 35.32 17.81
N ILE A 741 5.24 36.08 17.36
CA ILE A 741 3.97 36.29 18.09
C ILE A 741 3.24 34.97 18.26
N TRP A 742 3.17 34.16 17.21
CA TRP A 742 2.59 32.82 17.26
C TRP A 742 3.30 31.94 18.29
N ASN A 743 4.64 31.94 18.30
CA ASN A 743 5.42 31.17 19.26
C ASN A 743 5.20 31.67 20.69
N LEU A 744 5.22 33.00 20.90
CA LEU A 744 5.02 33.60 22.21
C LEU A 744 3.62 33.32 22.77
N THR A 745 2.58 33.37 21.92
CA THR A 745 1.19 33.11 22.33
C THR A 745 0.93 31.63 22.62
N ASN A 746 1.74 30.72 22.07
CA ASN A 746 1.68 29.28 22.35
C ASN A 746 2.57 28.82 23.50
N THR A 747 3.48 29.67 23.98
CA THR A 747 4.36 29.40 25.12
C THR A 747 3.57 29.53 26.43
N ASP A 748 3.78 28.60 27.36
CA ASP A 748 3.20 28.69 28.72
C ASP A 748 4.03 29.69 29.55
N ILE A 749 3.52 30.92 29.69
CA ILE A 749 4.25 32.01 30.33
C ILE A 749 3.97 32.00 31.83
N CYS A 750 4.97 31.55 32.60
CA CYS A 750 4.96 31.70 34.05
C CYS A 750 5.67 33.00 34.44
N MET A 751 4.94 33.96 35.01
CA MET A 751 5.48 35.30 35.30
C MET A 751 6.69 35.29 36.25
N SER A 752 6.76 34.33 37.18
CA SER A 752 7.93 34.17 38.07
C SER A 752 9.19 33.66 37.36
N LYS A 753 9.05 33.08 36.15
CA LYS A 753 10.18 32.61 35.32
C LYS A 753 10.64 33.63 34.28
N VAL A 754 9.77 34.57 33.90
CA VAL A 754 10.13 35.66 32.96
C VAL A 754 11.26 36.52 33.53
N GLU A 755 11.30 36.71 34.85
CA GLU A 755 12.39 37.39 35.57
C GLU A 755 13.75 36.66 35.49
N GLN A 756 13.74 35.36 35.16
CA GLN A 756 14.93 34.49 35.12
C GLN A 756 15.47 34.23 33.68
N GLY A 757 14.92 34.90 32.66
CA GLY A 757 15.41 34.76 31.27
C GLY A 757 14.86 33.54 30.51
N ASP A 758 13.61 33.15 30.76
CA ASP A 758 12.92 32.02 30.11
C ASP A 758 12.67 32.25 28.59
N SER A 759 12.17 31.23 27.90
CA SER A 759 11.82 31.22 26.48
C SER A 759 10.96 32.41 26.04
N ALA A 760 9.99 32.84 26.85
CA ALA A 760 9.17 34.03 26.59
C ALA A 760 9.98 35.34 26.61
N TYR A 761 10.94 35.48 27.52
CA TYR A 761 11.83 36.65 27.58
C TYR A 761 12.69 36.74 26.31
N ASN A 762 13.26 35.61 25.87
CA ASN A 762 14.07 35.55 24.65
C ASN A 762 13.25 35.89 23.38
N LEU A 763 12.00 35.42 23.30
CA LEU A 763 11.10 35.76 22.18
C LEU A 763 10.77 37.27 22.16
N ILE A 764 10.45 37.86 23.31
CA ILE A 764 10.16 39.30 23.43
C ILE A 764 11.40 40.13 23.10
N LYS A 765 12.57 39.67 23.54
CA LYS A 765 13.85 40.29 23.19
C LYS A 765 14.07 40.31 21.68
N GLN A 766 13.89 39.17 21.01
CA GLN A 766 14.00 39.08 19.55
C GLN A 766 12.98 39.99 18.84
N MET A 767 11.74 40.06 19.32
CA MET A 767 10.73 40.98 18.76
C MET A 767 11.16 42.44 18.92
N GLY A 768 11.65 42.84 20.09
CA GLY A 768 12.09 44.23 20.32
C GLY A 768 13.32 44.59 19.51
N GLU A 769 14.26 43.66 19.30
CA GLU A 769 15.39 43.82 18.39
C GLU A 769 14.92 44.00 16.93
N LEU A 770 13.98 43.19 16.46
CA LEU A 770 13.41 43.31 15.10
C LEU A 770 12.66 44.63 14.89
N LEU A 771 11.86 45.05 15.88
CA LEU A 771 11.16 46.33 15.83
C LEU A 771 12.12 47.53 15.86
N SER A 772 13.31 47.37 16.46
CA SER A 772 14.32 48.43 16.55
C SER A 772 15.35 48.41 15.41
N SER A 773 15.50 47.30 14.68
CA SER A 773 16.57 47.12 13.68
C SER A 773 16.23 47.67 12.29
N VAL A 774 14.95 47.89 12.00
CA VAL A 774 14.52 48.37 10.68
C VAL A 774 14.47 49.89 10.66
N LEU A 775 15.40 50.50 9.92
CA LEU A 775 15.38 51.93 9.58
C LEU A 775 14.19 52.21 8.65
N ILE A 776 13.05 52.57 9.24
CA ILE A 776 11.90 53.09 8.51
C ILE A 776 12.09 54.60 8.38
N PRO A 777 12.22 55.18 7.17
CA PRO A 777 12.57 56.59 6.99
C PRO A 777 11.54 57.59 7.54
N ASN A 778 10.34 57.13 7.91
CA ASN A 778 9.22 57.95 8.35
C ASN A 778 8.68 57.43 9.69
N SER A 779 8.74 58.29 10.71
CA SER A 779 8.29 58.00 12.08
C SER A 779 6.80 57.63 12.20
N LEU A 780 5.96 58.06 11.26
CA LEU A 780 4.55 57.68 11.21
C LEU A 780 4.38 56.19 10.87
N TYR A 781 5.18 55.64 9.95
CA TYR A 781 5.09 54.23 9.58
C TYR A 781 5.63 53.33 10.69
N GLU A 782 6.72 53.75 11.34
CA GLU A 782 7.23 53.09 12.54
C GLU A 782 6.17 53.04 13.65
N HIS A 783 5.51 54.18 13.93
CA HIS A 783 4.41 54.24 14.88
C HIS A 783 3.25 53.28 14.50
N MET A 784 2.84 53.28 13.23
CA MET A 784 1.75 52.41 12.76
C MET A 784 2.12 50.92 12.78
N LEU A 785 3.39 50.58 12.60
CA LEU A 785 3.89 49.22 12.77
C LEU A 785 3.79 48.78 14.23
N HIS A 786 4.17 49.64 15.17
CA HIS A 786 4.03 49.36 16.61
C HIS A 786 2.54 49.18 17.01
N VAL A 787 1.65 50.02 16.46
CA VAL A 787 0.19 49.85 16.61
C VAL A 787 -0.25 48.50 16.05
N TRP A 788 0.19 48.13 14.85
CA TRP A 788 -0.15 46.86 14.22
C TRP A 788 0.33 45.68 15.06
N PHE A 789 1.56 45.71 15.58
CA PHE A 789 2.14 44.68 16.44
C PHE A 789 1.30 44.48 17.71
N LEU A 790 0.96 45.58 18.40
CA LEU A 790 0.09 45.53 19.58
C LEU A 790 -1.32 45.01 19.24
N LYS A 791 -1.87 45.38 18.08
CA LYS A 791 -3.15 44.84 17.60
C LYS A 791 -3.10 43.34 17.36
N GLN A 792 -2.02 42.81 16.79
CA GLN A 792 -1.87 41.36 16.60
C GLN A 792 -1.88 40.62 17.94
N LEU A 793 -1.08 41.10 18.90
CA LEU A 793 -1.07 40.55 20.26
C LEU A 793 -2.44 40.68 20.94
N TYR A 794 -3.15 41.78 20.71
CA TYR A 794 -4.45 42.04 21.30
C TYR A 794 -5.49 41.05 20.76
N VAL A 795 -5.48 40.79 19.45
CA VAL A 795 -6.35 39.78 18.83
C VAL A 795 -6.03 38.39 19.39
N CYS A 796 -4.77 38.05 19.62
CA CYS A 796 -4.39 36.72 20.11
C CYS A 796 -4.68 36.49 21.60
N LYS A 797 -4.45 37.48 22.48
CA LYS A 797 -4.47 37.29 23.94
C LYS A 797 -5.15 38.41 24.74
N GLY A 798 -5.61 39.48 24.08
CA GLY A 798 -6.27 40.63 24.70
C GLY A 798 -5.32 41.61 25.40
N ILE A 799 -5.84 42.79 25.74
CA ILE A 799 -5.04 43.90 26.31
C ILE A 799 -4.40 43.56 27.66
N HIS A 800 -5.09 42.77 28.50
CA HIS A 800 -4.60 42.43 29.84
C HIS A 800 -3.32 41.60 29.80
N TRP A 801 -3.23 40.66 28.86
CA TRP A 801 -2.04 39.85 28.68
C TRP A 801 -0.86 40.69 28.18
N ILE A 802 -1.12 41.62 27.27
CA ILE A 802 -0.11 42.59 26.78
C ILE A 802 0.41 43.44 27.94
N GLU A 803 -0.49 44.04 28.72
CA GLU A 803 -0.10 44.91 29.83
C GLU A 803 0.67 44.14 30.89
N ILE A 804 0.22 42.94 31.29
CA ILE A 804 0.94 42.10 32.26
C ILE A 804 2.36 41.77 31.78
N LEU A 805 2.54 41.46 30.49
CA LEU A 805 3.80 41.00 29.93
C LEU A 805 4.78 42.15 29.65
N PHE A 806 4.36 43.17 28.89
CA PHE A 806 5.24 44.26 28.45
C PHE A 806 5.47 45.34 29.53
N THR A 807 4.75 45.28 30.65
CA THR A 807 5.00 46.18 31.79
C THR A 807 5.93 45.59 32.84
N GLN A 808 6.34 44.32 32.68
CA GLN A 808 7.27 43.67 33.61
C GLN A 808 8.59 44.45 33.70
N PRO A 809 9.12 44.67 34.92
CA PRO A 809 10.37 45.39 35.13
C PRO A 809 11.53 44.81 34.32
N ALA A 810 11.70 43.47 34.30
CA ALA A 810 12.79 42.80 33.58
C ALA A 810 12.76 43.06 32.06
N ILE A 811 11.56 43.08 31.45
CA ILE A 811 11.40 43.34 30.01
C ILE A 811 11.64 44.82 29.68
N ARG A 812 11.10 45.74 30.50
CA ARG A 812 11.27 47.19 30.31
C ARG A 812 12.70 47.67 30.52
N GLN A 813 13.42 47.07 31.47
CA GLN A 813 14.82 47.38 31.72
C GLN A 813 15.73 46.85 30.61
N ALA A 814 15.41 45.70 30.04
CA ALA A 814 16.20 45.08 28.97
C ALA A 814 16.00 45.75 27.60
N MET A 815 14.84 46.37 27.35
CA MET A 815 14.45 46.89 26.04
C MET A 815 14.00 48.35 26.11
N LEU A 816 14.84 49.27 25.62
CA LEU A 816 14.53 50.70 25.56
C LEU A 816 13.27 51.03 24.76
N LEU A 817 12.90 50.17 23.79
CA LEU A 817 11.67 50.30 23.02
C LEU A 817 10.41 50.15 23.89
N PHE A 818 10.47 49.48 25.03
CA PHE A 818 9.31 49.29 25.92
C PHE A 818 9.35 50.20 27.15
N ASP A 819 10.34 51.09 27.23
CA ASP A 819 10.52 52.02 28.35
C ASP A 819 9.53 53.20 28.29
N LYS A 820 9.16 53.69 29.48
CA LYS A 820 8.18 54.76 29.74
C LYS A 820 8.72 56.17 29.46
N THR A 821 10.02 56.33 29.21
CA THR A 821 10.69 57.65 29.20
C THR A 821 10.50 58.45 27.91
N LYS A 822 10.10 57.81 26.79
CA LYS A 822 9.81 58.50 25.52
C LYS A 822 8.31 58.73 25.33
N SER A 823 7.88 60.00 25.35
CA SER A 823 6.46 60.40 25.22
C SER A 823 5.81 60.06 23.86
N THR A 824 6.60 59.76 22.83
CA THR A 824 6.14 59.33 21.50
C THR A 824 5.98 57.81 21.35
N ASN A 825 6.35 57.04 22.38
CA ASN A 825 6.34 55.58 22.36
C ASN A 825 4.97 55.01 22.75
N ILE A 826 4.32 54.26 21.85
CA ILE A 826 3.02 53.65 22.12
C ILE A 826 3.06 52.62 23.26
N PHE A 827 4.19 51.96 23.50
CA PHE A 827 4.35 51.01 24.59
C PHE A 827 4.41 51.69 25.97
N ALA A 828 4.73 52.98 26.02
CA ALA A 828 4.70 53.78 27.25
C ALA A 828 3.27 53.98 27.78
N ALA A 829 2.26 53.90 26.91
CA ALA A 829 0.85 53.98 27.29
C ALA A 829 0.37 52.74 28.07
N LEU A 830 1.11 51.62 28.05
CA LEU A 830 0.76 50.41 28.78
C LEU A 830 0.97 50.61 30.30
N ALA A 831 -0.11 50.46 31.08
CA ALA A 831 -0.06 50.59 32.53
C ALA A 831 0.22 49.23 33.20
N PRO A 832 1.13 49.17 34.19
CA PRO A 832 1.33 47.95 34.96
C PRO A 832 0.05 47.59 35.73
N ARG A 833 -0.44 46.36 35.55
CA ARG A 833 -1.56 45.82 36.33
C ARG A 833 -1.06 44.85 37.39
N PRO A 834 -1.55 44.94 38.64
CA PRO A 834 -1.32 43.89 39.63
C PRO A 834 -1.97 42.59 39.15
N LEU A 835 -1.31 41.44 39.37
CA LEU A 835 -1.86 40.10 39.05
C LEU A 835 -3.23 39.81 39.71
N TYR A 836 -3.63 40.58 40.73
CA TYR A 836 -4.80 40.33 41.56
C TYR A 836 -5.88 41.44 41.54
N CYS A 837 -5.65 42.55 40.84
CA CYS A 837 -6.59 43.67 40.80
C CYS A 837 -6.90 44.10 39.36
N ASP A 838 -8.19 44.29 39.07
CA ASP A 838 -8.76 44.71 37.77
C ASP A 838 -8.54 43.76 36.58
N PHE A 839 -8.93 42.50 36.78
CA PHE A 839 -9.15 41.57 35.68
C PHE A 839 -10.25 42.08 34.75
N TYR A 840 -10.01 41.91 33.45
CA TYR A 840 -11.05 41.89 32.41
C TYR A 840 -12.29 41.22 32.96
N ASN A 841 -13.40 41.94 33.05
CA ASN A 841 -14.67 41.31 33.29
C ASN A 841 -15.28 41.02 31.91
N PRO A 842 -15.22 39.77 31.40
CA PRO A 842 -15.80 39.43 30.10
C PRO A 842 -17.32 39.68 30.07
N LEU A 843 -17.93 39.89 31.25
CA LEU A 843 -19.34 40.12 31.44
C LEU A 843 -19.70 41.62 31.41
N VAL A 844 -18.74 42.55 31.32
CA VAL A 844 -19.03 43.99 31.17
C VAL A 844 -19.83 44.29 29.91
N GLY A 845 -19.54 43.61 28.80
CA GLY A 845 -20.34 43.73 27.58
C GLY A 845 -21.75 43.14 27.69
N VAL A 846 -21.95 42.20 28.63
CA VAL A 846 -23.23 41.49 28.85
C VAL A 846 -24.12 42.21 29.87
N TYR A 847 -23.51 42.79 30.91
CA TYR A 847 -24.22 43.34 32.07
C TYR A 847 -24.00 44.84 32.30
N GLY A 848 -23.16 45.46 31.49
CA GLY A 848 -22.85 46.89 31.55
C GLY A 848 -21.70 47.23 32.52
N PRO A 849 -21.03 48.39 32.32
CA PRO A 849 -19.82 48.77 33.05
C PRO A 849 -20.05 49.11 34.53
N HIS A 850 -21.27 49.51 34.92
CA HIS A 850 -21.62 49.90 36.30
C HIS A 850 -22.25 48.77 37.13
N SER A 851 -22.19 47.53 36.65
CA SER A 851 -22.71 46.36 37.38
C SER A 851 -21.92 46.13 38.67
N MET A 852 -20.60 46.21 38.62
CA MET A 852 -19.70 46.05 39.76
C MET A 852 -19.87 47.15 40.83
N ASP A 853 -19.96 48.42 40.41
CA ASP A 853 -20.14 49.56 41.32
C ASP A 853 -21.46 49.46 42.10
N LYS A 854 -22.52 48.99 41.44
CA LYS A 854 -23.82 48.73 42.06
C LYS A 854 -23.76 47.57 43.05
N ILE A 855 -23.04 46.50 42.75
CA ILE A 855 -22.88 45.36 43.67
C ILE A 855 -22.11 45.78 44.92
N GLN A 856 -21.02 46.54 44.74
CA GLN A 856 -20.21 47.04 45.84
C GLN A 856 -21.00 48.03 46.71
N SER A 857 -21.81 48.93 46.11
CA SER A 857 -22.66 49.85 46.88
C SER A 857 -23.76 49.10 47.66
N ILE A 858 -24.37 48.06 47.08
CA ILE A 858 -25.39 47.23 47.75
C ILE A 858 -24.80 46.46 48.93
N LEU A 859 -23.62 45.88 48.77
CA LEU A 859 -22.92 45.17 49.84
C LEU A 859 -22.55 46.09 51.01
N MET A 860 -22.21 47.35 50.73
CA MET A 860 -21.82 48.34 51.73
C MET A 860 -23.02 49.01 52.43
N ASN A 861 -24.11 49.31 51.72
CA ASN A 861 -25.18 50.17 52.23
C ASN A 861 -26.50 49.45 52.57
N GLY A 862 -26.71 48.20 52.13
CA GLY A 862 -27.79 47.31 52.58
C GLY A 862 -29.23 47.81 52.41
N LYS A 863 -29.50 48.86 51.63
CA LYS A 863 -30.82 49.51 51.52
C LYS A 863 -31.43 49.58 50.10
N ASP A 864 -30.66 49.30 49.05
CA ASP A 864 -31.14 49.39 47.65
C ASP A 864 -31.47 48.02 47.06
N PHE A 865 -32.55 47.37 47.54
CA PHE A 865 -32.91 46.01 47.12
C PHE A 865 -33.90 45.92 45.94
N LEU A 866 -34.38 47.05 45.42
CA LEU A 866 -35.70 47.08 44.78
C LEU A 866 -35.75 47.05 43.24
N ASN A 867 -34.64 46.91 42.51
CA ASN A 867 -34.77 46.79 41.04
C ASN A 867 -33.57 46.14 40.30
N LEU A 868 -33.11 44.96 40.73
CA LEU A 868 -32.16 44.17 39.94
C LEU A 868 -32.87 42.99 39.30
N LYS A 869 -33.26 43.14 38.02
CA LYS A 869 -33.72 42.05 37.15
C LYS A 869 -32.68 40.93 36.95
N ASN A 870 -31.47 41.07 37.49
CA ASN A 870 -30.33 40.23 37.14
C ASN A 870 -29.61 39.72 38.41
N LEU A 871 -30.13 38.65 39.02
CA LEU A 871 -29.50 37.94 40.15
C LEU A 871 -28.18 37.25 39.75
N CYS A 872 -28.06 36.82 38.49
CA CYS A 872 -26.87 36.14 37.93
C CYS A 872 -25.58 36.98 38.00
N PRO A 873 -25.51 38.21 37.44
CA PRO A 873 -24.32 39.05 37.54
C PRO A 873 -23.85 39.23 38.98
N VAL A 874 -24.79 39.49 39.90
CA VAL A 874 -24.46 39.73 41.30
C VAL A 874 -23.84 38.52 41.97
N LEU A 875 -24.35 37.31 41.68
CA LEU A 875 -23.79 36.06 42.17
C LEU A 875 -22.40 35.78 41.60
N VAL A 876 -22.25 35.93 40.29
CA VAL A 876 -20.99 35.64 39.56
C VAL A 876 -19.88 36.56 40.01
N ASP A 877 -20.16 37.86 40.09
CA ASP A 877 -19.18 38.87 40.45
C ASP A 877 -18.82 38.78 41.95
N SER A 878 -19.80 38.58 42.83
CA SER A 878 -19.54 38.43 44.28
C SER A 878 -18.71 37.18 44.59
N LEU A 879 -19.01 36.03 43.95
CA LEU A 879 -18.24 34.79 44.14
C LEU A 879 -16.83 34.88 43.53
N SER A 880 -16.70 35.59 42.41
CA SER A 880 -15.41 35.86 41.77
C SER A 880 -14.53 36.77 42.62
N LEU A 881 -15.09 37.81 43.26
CA LEU A 881 -14.34 38.73 44.14
C LEU A 881 -13.77 38.02 45.39
N VAL A 882 -14.55 37.11 45.99
CA VAL A 882 -14.12 36.36 47.19
C VAL A 882 -13.01 35.36 46.88
N ASN A 883 -13.12 34.63 45.76
CA ASN A 883 -12.18 33.56 45.43
C ASN A 883 -10.99 33.98 44.57
N LEU A 884 -11.15 34.94 43.65
CA LEU A 884 -10.09 35.33 42.70
C LEU A 884 -9.31 36.58 43.13
N CYS A 885 -9.97 37.54 43.79
CA CYS A 885 -9.36 38.80 44.22
C CYS A 885 -8.93 38.79 45.70
N GLY A 886 -9.08 37.64 46.39
CA GLY A 886 -8.72 37.49 47.80
C GLY A 886 -9.54 38.35 48.77
N PHE A 887 -10.65 38.94 48.29
CA PHE A 887 -11.46 39.87 49.05
C PHE A 887 -12.23 39.14 50.15
N THR A 888 -12.06 39.53 51.41
CA THR A 888 -12.82 38.96 52.53
C THR A 888 -14.03 39.84 52.83
N TYR A 889 -15.22 39.34 52.54
CA TYR A 889 -16.43 39.97 53.05
C TYR A 889 -16.51 39.84 54.58
N THR A 890 -16.99 40.91 55.23
CA THR A 890 -17.40 40.87 56.63
C THR A 890 -18.68 40.04 56.78
N GLU A 891 -18.95 39.55 57.99
CA GLU A 891 -20.16 38.76 58.25
C GLU A 891 -21.44 39.57 57.95
N ALA A 892 -21.41 40.88 58.17
CA ALA A 892 -22.49 41.79 57.81
C ALA A 892 -22.72 41.87 56.29
N GLN A 893 -21.65 41.93 55.50
CA GLN A 893 -21.72 41.93 54.03
C GLN A 893 -22.22 40.59 53.48
N LEU A 894 -21.76 39.46 54.03
CA LEU A 894 -22.25 38.14 53.66
C LEU A 894 -23.73 37.95 54.03
N LYS A 895 -24.15 38.48 55.19
CA LYS A 895 -25.55 38.49 55.61
C LYS A 895 -26.40 39.33 54.66
N ASN A 896 -25.93 40.50 54.24
CA ASN A 896 -26.61 41.34 53.25
C ASN A 896 -26.74 40.63 51.90
N LEU A 897 -25.68 39.96 51.43
CA LEU A 897 -25.68 39.19 50.18
C LEU A 897 -26.67 38.01 50.25
N ARG A 898 -26.68 37.24 51.35
CA ARG A 898 -27.64 36.14 51.56
C ARG A 898 -29.08 36.66 51.57
N THR A 899 -29.33 37.75 52.28
CA THR A 899 -30.66 38.37 52.39
C THR A 899 -31.15 38.86 51.03
N MET A 900 -30.26 39.45 50.23
CA MET A 900 -30.56 39.91 48.87
C MET A 900 -30.95 38.75 47.95
N ILE A 901 -30.15 37.67 47.95
CA ILE A 901 -30.43 36.51 47.10
C ILE A 901 -31.76 35.89 47.50
N GLN A 902 -32.03 35.75 48.80
CA GLN A 902 -33.30 35.23 49.32
C GLN A 902 -34.49 36.12 48.97
N ALA A 903 -34.33 37.45 49.00
CA ALA A 903 -35.40 38.40 48.68
C ALA A 903 -35.75 38.44 47.18
N GLN A 904 -34.80 38.11 46.31
CA GLN A 904 -35.00 38.10 44.85
C GLN A 904 -35.21 36.69 44.25
N ASP A 905 -35.26 35.65 45.09
CA ASP A 905 -35.40 34.25 44.68
C ASP A 905 -36.85 33.88 44.27
N MET A 906 -37.32 34.41 43.14
CA MET A 906 -38.62 34.06 42.56
C MET A 906 -38.70 32.60 42.06
N ILE A 907 -37.58 31.86 42.00
CA ILE A 907 -37.46 30.54 41.33
C ILE A 907 -37.07 29.40 42.32
N GLY A 908 -36.67 29.71 43.56
CA GLY A 908 -36.23 28.72 44.55
C GLY A 908 -34.78 28.24 44.38
N LEU A 909 -33.89 29.09 43.84
CA LEU A 909 -32.46 28.85 43.70
C LEU A 909 -31.79 28.42 45.01
N PHE A 910 -32.13 29.05 46.15
CA PHE A 910 -31.59 28.65 47.46
C PHE A 910 -32.24 27.38 48.03
N LYS A 911 -33.39 26.95 47.50
CA LYS A 911 -34.00 25.65 47.84
C LYS A 911 -33.28 24.49 47.14
N LYS A 912 -32.45 24.74 46.12
CA LYS A 912 -31.61 23.73 45.48
C LYS A 912 -30.37 23.49 46.34
N LYS A 913 -30.37 22.37 47.07
CA LYS A 913 -29.32 21.93 48.02
C LYS A 913 -27.89 22.08 47.48
N VAL A 914 -27.68 21.82 46.19
CA VAL A 914 -26.36 21.94 45.53
C VAL A 914 -25.87 23.38 45.43
N PHE A 915 -26.75 24.33 45.10
CA PHE A 915 -26.37 25.74 44.99
C PHE A 915 -26.05 26.34 46.36
N GLU A 916 -26.86 26.02 47.37
CA GLU A 916 -26.62 26.44 48.76
C GLU A 916 -25.28 25.91 49.29
N GLN A 917 -24.93 24.65 49.00
CA GLN A 917 -23.64 24.05 49.36
C GLN A 917 -22.47 24.76 48.68
N ILE A 918 -22.55 25.02 47.37
CA ILE A 918 -21.50 25.73 46.62
C ILE A 918 -21.33 27.16 47.15
N PHE A 919 -22.42 27.90 47.34
CA PHE A 919 -22.37 29.28 47.83
C PHE A 919 -21.80 29.36 49.25
N ASN A 920 -22.23 28.50 50.16
CA ASN A 920 -21.73 28.48 51.54
C ASN A 920 -20.26 28.05 51.63
N TYR A 921 -19.83 27.11 50.78
CA TYR A 921 -18.42 26.72 50.68
C TYR A 921 -17.54 27.88 50.21
N LEU A 922 -17.91 28.54 49.10
CA LEU A 922 -17.15 29.62 48.47
C LEU A 922 -17.11 30.92 49.28
N THR A 923 -18.05 31.12 50.20
CA THR A 923 -18.13 32.31 51.07
C THR A 923 -17.63 32.06 52.50
N SER A 924 -17.20 30.84 52.82
CA SER A 924 -16.72 30.49 54.15
C SER A 924 -15.35 31.11 54.47
N ARG A 925 -15.15 31.53 55.72
CA ARG A 925 -13.93 32.23 56.20
C ARG A 925 -12.68 31.36 56.27
N ALA A 926 -12.79 30.03 56.20
CA ALA A 926 -11.65 29.13 56.35
C ALA A 926 -10.70 29.24 55.15
N THR A 927 -9.42 29.51 55.40
CA THR A 927 -8.39 29.60 54.35
C THR A 927 -8.22 28.30 53.55
N LYS A 928 -8.66 27.15 54.09
CA LYS A 928 -8.67 25.84 53.42
C LYS A 928 -9.85 25.61 52.46
N SER A 929 -10.90 26.45 52.50
CA SER A 929 -12.12 26.31 51.67
C SER A 929 -12.23 27.36 50.56
N ARG A 930 -11.30 28.32 50.48
CA ARG A 930 -11.14 29.12 49.25
C ARG A 930 -10.78 28.18 48.11
N PHE A 931 -11.32 28.42 46.92
CA PHE A 931 -10.92 27.66 45.73
C PHE A 931 -9.43 27.90 45.46
N TYR A 932 -8.58 27.06 46.04
CA TYR A 932 -7.14 27.10 45.84
C TYR A 932 -6.89 26.47 44.48
N TRP A 933 -7.06 27.26 43.42
CA TRP A 933 -6.50 26.92 42.12
C TRP A 933 -4.99 26.86 42.31
N LYS A 934 -4.48 25.66 42.61
CA LYS A 934 -3.05 25.37 42.86
C LYS A 934 -2.13 25.79 41.71
N SER A 935 -2.70 26.24 40.60
CA SER A 935 -2.00 26.82 39.47
C SER A 935 -2.81 27.94 38.83
N MET A 936 -3.03 29.08 39.51
CA MET A 936 -3.24 30.36 38.80
C MET A 936 -1.90 30.85 38.23
N ARG A 937 -1.30 30.04 37.36
CA ARG A 937 0.01 30.34 36.74
C ARG A 937 -0.16 31.06 35.42
N HIS A 938 -1.36 30.98 34.81
CA HIS A 938 -1.64 31.49 33.49
C HIS A 938 -2.67 32.63 33.55
N THR A 939 -2.53 33.63 32.69
CA THR A 939 -3.38 34.84 32.67
C THR A 939 -4.83 34.59 32.27
N LEU A 940 -5.16 33.38 31.78
CA LEU A 940 -6.52 32.99 31.35
C LEU A 940 -7.32 32.33 32.48
N ASP A 941 -6.65 31.80 33.50
CA ASP A 941 -7.27 31.09 34.63
C ASP A 941 -8.40 31.90 35.29
N PRO A 942 -8.23 33.23 35.54
CA PRO A 942 -9.28 34.06 36.13
C PRO A 942 -10.47 34.32 35.19
N ILE A 943 -10.23 34.37 33.87
CA ILE A 943 -11.29 34.56 32.87
C ILE A 943 -12.15 33.29 32.79
N VAL A 944 -11.51 32.12 32.72
CA VAL A 944 -12.20 30.82 32.69
C VAL A 944 -13.00 30.62 33.97
N ALA A 945 -12.42 30.91 35.15
CA ALA A 945 -13.12 30.80 36.42
C ALA A 945 -14.38 31.69 36.46
N ARG A 946 -14.29 32.95 36.00
CA ARG A 946 -15.45 33.86 35.89
C ARG A 946 -16.52 33.33 34.93
N LEU A 947 -16.13 32.79 33.78
CA LEU A 947 -17.05 32.17 32.83
C LEU A 947 -17.72 30.91 33.40
N CYS A 948 -16.99 30.10 34.18
CA CYS A 948 -17.57 28.96 34.89
C CYS A 948 -18.61 29.42 35.91
N PHE A 949 -18.31 30.41 36.75
CA PHE A 949 -19.28 30.96 37.70
C PHE A 949 -20.52 31.53 36.98
N HIS A 950 -20.31 32.22 35.86
CA HIS A 950 -21.37 32.71 34.99
C HIS A 950 -22.26 31.58 34.44
N PHE A 951 -21.65 30.54 33.89
CA PHE A 951 -22.34 29.38 33.37
C PHE A 951 -23.16 28.68 34.47
N PHE A 952 -22.57 28.44 35.64
CA PHE A 952 -23.28 27.88 36.80
C PHE A 952 -24.49 28.72 37.20
N SER A 953 -24.34 30.03 37.24
CA SER A 953 -25.42 30.93 37.67
C SER A 953 -26.58 30.91 36.66
N ILE A 954 -26.29 30.98 35.35
CA ILE A 954 -27.33 30.94 34.29
C ILE A 954 -28.06 29.61 34.27
N GLN A 955 -27.35 28.49 34.40
CA GLN A 955 -27.97 27.17 34.35
C GLN A 955 -29.05 26.96 35.41
N GLN A 956 -28.90 27.60 36.57
CA GLN A 956 -29.89 27.52 37.64
C GLN A 956 -31.17 28.30 37.34
N GLN A 957 -31.12 29.24 36.38
CA GLN A 957 -32.25 30.06 35.95
C GLN A 957 -33.01 29.49 34.75
N LEU A 958 -32.46 28.47 34.05
CA LEU A 958 -33.15 27.83 32.93
C LEU A 958 -34.25 26.87 33.43
N LYS A 959 -35.47 27.02 32.90
CA LYS A 959 -36.61 26.13 33.21
C LYS A 959 -36.35 24.67 32.81
N TYR A 960 -35.67 24.45 31.69
CA TYR A 960 -35.19 23.15 31.23
C TYR A 960 -33.66 23.21 31.15
N ASN A 961 -32.96 22.55 32.07
CA ASN A 961 -31.50 22.48 32.04
C ASN A 961 -31.07 21.13 31.44
N PRO A 962 -30.61 21.08 30.18
CA PRO A 962 -30.16 19.84 29.54
C PRO A 962 -28.88 19.27 30.17
N PHE A 963 -28.16 20.05 30.97
CA PHE A 963 -26.96 19.65 31.70
C PHE A 963 -27.25 19.22 33.14
N ARG A 964 -28.53 19.13 33.55
CA ARG A 964 -28.94 18.79 34.91
C ARG A 964 -28.37 17.44 35.39
N LEU A 965 -28.35 16.45 34.49
CA LEU A 965 -27.78 15.11 34.73
C LEU A 965 -26.27 15.13 35.07
N LEU A 966 -25.52 16.09 34.52
CA LEU A 966 -24.07 16.26 34.76
C LEU A 966 -23.76 16.64 36.22
N PHE A 967 -24.75 17.20 36.93
CA PHE A 967 -24.61 17.68 38.32
C PHE A 967 -25.41 16.88 39.34
N GLU A 968 -26.52 16.26 38.93
CA GLU A 968 -27.36 15.43 39.82
C GLU A 968 -26.91 13.95 39.82
N ASP A 969 -26.41 13.42 38.70
CA ASP A 969 -26.01 12.01 38.52
C ASP A 969 -24.63 11.89 37.84
N SER A 970 -23.60 12.52 38.44
CA SER A 970 -22.24 12.43 37.90
C SER A 970 -21.71 11.00 37.79
N GLU A 971 -22.27 10.05 38.55
CA GLU A 971 -21.87 8.64 38.54
C GLU A 971 -22.31 7.89 37.26
N LEU A 972 -23.45 8.22 36.65
CA LEU A 972 -23.95 7.56 35.43
C LEU A 972 -23.11 7.87 34.18
N PHE A 973 -22.46 9.03 34.15
CA PHE A 973 -21.49 9.39 33.10
C PHE A 973 -20.08 8.81 33.34
N LEU A 974 -19.82 8.25 34.54
CA LEU A 974 -18.49 7.82 34.97
C LEU A 974 -18.38 6.31 35.27
N SER A 975 -19.45 5.52 35.12
CA SER A 975 -19.45 4.09 35.48
C SER A 975 -19.25 3.14 34.29
N GLN A 976 -18.02 2.66 34.11
CA GLN A 976 -17.62 1.28 33.73
C GLN A 976 -16.07 1.28 33.66
N GLY A 977 -15.28 0.50 34.40
CA GLY A 977 -15.50 -0.57 35.37
C GLY A 977 -14.12 -1.18 35.62
N ALA A 978 -13.41 -0.70 36.64
CA ALA A 978 -12.16 -1.30 37.11
C ALA A 978 -12.49 -2.32 38.21
N SER A 979 -12.80 -3.55 37.82
CA SER A 979 -12.71 -4.71 38.70
C SER A 979 -12.53 -5.97 37.87
N SER A 980 -11.40 -6.63 38.09
CA SER A 980 -10.97 -7.89 37.50
C SER A 980 -11.92 -9.04 37.79
N SER A 981 -12.47 -9.65 36.74
CA SER A 981 -12.69 -11.10 36.66
C SER A 981 -12.77 -11.53 35.20
N SER A 982 -11.89 -12.44 34.83
CA SER A 982 -11.79 -13.12 33.55
C SER A 982 -13.08 -13.85 33.13
N SER A 983 -13.29 -13.92 31.82
CA SER A 983 -14.28 -14.72 31.06
C SER A 983 -15.70 -14.14 30.93
N LEU A 984 -15.92 -13.38 29.84
CA LEU A 984 -17.05 -13.50 28.89
C LEU A 984 -16.96 -12.35 27.86
N SER A 985 -17.47 -12.60 26.66
CA SER A 985 -17.35 -11.88 25.38
C SER A 985 -17.38 -10.34 25.40
N PRO A 986 -16.77 -9.66 24.39
CA PRO A 986 -16.78 -8.20 24.31
C PRO A 986 -18.19 -7.68 23.97
N THR A 987 -18.91 -7.17 24.96
CA THR A 987 -20.05 -6.27 24.73
C THR A 987 -19.51 -4.94 24.20
N LYS A 988 -19.86 -4.65 22.95
CA LYS A 988 -19.49 -3.43 22.23
C LYS A 988 -20.20 -2.21 22.83
N GLU A 989 -19.48 -1.10 22.96
CA GLU A 989 -20.04 0.21 23.29
C GLU A 989 -21.11 0.64 22.26
N PRO A 990 -22.15 1.41 22.67
CA PRO A 990 -23.13 1.96 21.75
C PRO A 990 -22.46 2.95 20.80
N VAL A 991 -22.55 2.69 19.49
CA VAL A 991 -21.99 3.56 18.46
C VAL A 991 -22.98 4.70 18.17
N PRO A 992 -22.60 5.98 18.32
CA PRO A 992 -23.47 7.10 17.96
C PRO A 992 -23.65 7.15 16.44
N TYR A 993 -24.91 7.15 15.98
CA TYR A 993 -25.26 7.34 14.57
C TYR A 993 -25.62 8.80 14.33
N TYR A 994 -25.40 9.27 13.10
CA TYR A 994 -25.77 10.63 12.69
C TYR A 994 -26.69 10.58 11.47
N CYS A 995 -27.75 11.38 11.48
CA CYS A 995 -28.51 11.61 10.25
C CYS A 995 -27.71 12.50 9.27
N ALA A 996 -28.14 12.60 8.01
CA ALA A 996 -27.48 13.49 7.03
C ALA A 996 -27.32 14.95 7.49
N ASN A 997 -28.21 15.43 8.38
CA ASN A 997 -28.16 16.76 8.98
C ASN A 997 -27.35 16.82 10.30
N ARG A 998 -26.57 15.77 10.59
CA ARG A 998 -25.66 15.65 11.76
C ARG A 998 -26.31 15.66 13.15
N HIS A 999 -27.61 15.39 13.25
CA HIS A 999 -28.22 15.12 14.55
C HIS A 999 -27.74 13.77 15.09
N PRO A 1000 -27.25 13.70 16.34
CA PRO A 1000 -26.84 12.46 16.98
C PRO A 1000 -28.07 11.62 17.35
N LEU A 1001 -28.01 10.32 17.05
CA LEU A 1001 -29.03 9.33 17.38
C LEU A 1001 -28.36 8.18 18.15
N LEU A 1002 -28.90 7.88 19.33
CA LEU A 1002 -28.57 6.68 20.09
C LEU A 1002 -29.56 5.59 19.67
N LEU A 1003 -29.10 4.58 18.95
CA LEU A 1003 -29.92 3.42 18.59
C LEU A 1003 -29.46 2.23 19.43
N GLU A 1004 -30.39 1.64 20.20
CA GLU A 1004 -30.16 0.36 20.87
C GLU A 1004 -30.35 -0.79 19.85
N ASP A 1005 -29.31 -1.61 19.68
CA ASP A 1005 -29.26 -2.90 18.97
C ASP A 1005 -30.39 -3.22 17.97
N VAL A 1006 -30.39 -2.52 16.83
CA VAL A 1006 -31.19 -2.90 15.66
C VAL A 1006 -30.30 -3.58 14.61
N PRO A 1007 -30.69 -4.75 14.04
CA PRO A 1007 -29.92 -5.43 13.00
C PRO A 1007 -29.62 -4.53 11.78
N LEU A 1008 -28.41 -4.61 11.22
CA LEU A 1008 -27.91 -3.81 10.09
C LEU A 1008 -28.83 -3.74 8.86
N SER A 1009 -29.77 -4.67 8.70
CA SER A 1009 -30.77 -4.68 7.65
C SER A 1009 -31.88 -3.63 7.84
N LEU A 1010 -32.17 -3.20 9.07
CA LEU A 1010 -33.22 -2.23 9.41
C LEU A 1010 -32.73 -0.76 9.43
N CYS A 1011 -31.41 -0.51 9.51
CA CYS A 1011 -30.86 0.86 9.52
C CYS A 1011 -31.04 1.64 8.21
N LYS A 1012 -31.41 0.99 7.09
CA LYS A 1012 -31.67 1.68 5.81
C LYS A 1012 -33.01 2.41 5.76
N GLU A 1013 -33.90 2.17 6.71
CA GLU A 1013 -35.25 2.75 6.76
C GLU A 1013 -35.47 3.72 7.93
N ALA A 1014 -34.50 3.87 8.83
CA ALA A 1014 -34.63 4.77 9.99
C ALA A 1014 -34.57 6.25 9.57
N THR A 1015 -35.60 7.02 9.93
CA THR A 1015 -35.68 8.48 9.77
C THR A 1015 -35.43 9.19 11.10
N CYS A 1016 -34.75 10.33 11.04
CA CYS A 1016 -34.46 11.14 12.22
C CYS A 1016 -35.75 11.63 12.89
N GLN A 1017 -35.91 11.32 14.18
CA GLN A 1017 -37.12 11.65 14.96
C GLN A 1017 -37.15 13.08 15.53
N MET A 1018 -36.15 13.91 15.24
CA MET A 1018 -36.20 15.34 15.57
C MET A 1018 -37.28 16.01 14.70
N ASP A 1019 -38.23 16.70 15.33
CA ASP A 1019 -39.36 17.37 14.65
C ASP A 1019 -38.87 18.22 13.47
N GLY A 1020 -39.40 17.94 12.28
CA GLY A 1020 -39.07 18.62 11.03
C GLY A 1020 -37.81 18.13 10.28
N CYS A 1021 -37.06 17.15 10.81
CA CYS A 1021 -35.83 16.67 10.17
C CYS A 1021 -36.08 15.64 9.04
N GLY A 1022 -36.83 14.56 9.30
CA GLY A 1022 -37.22 13.54 8.30
C GLY A 1022 -36.09 12.79 7.57
N ALA A 1023 -34.81 13.13 7.80
CA ALA A 1023 -33.67 12.63 7.05
C ALA A 1023 -33.27 11.20 7.44
N LYS A 1024 -32.83 10.41 6.46
CA LYS A 1024 -32.35 9.04 6.66
C LYS A 1024 -30.96 8.99 7.33
N VAL A 1025 -30.71 7.95 8.12
CA VAL A 1025 -29.47 7.73 8.88
C VAL A 1025 -28.40 7.02 8.03
N CYS A 1026 -27.13 7.47 8.08
CA CYS A 1026 -26.00 6.89 7.34
C CYS A 1026 -24.88 6.39 8.28
N ILE A 1027 -24.14 5.35 7.89
CA ILE A 1027 -23.10 4.68 8.70
C ILE A 1027 -21.71 5.34 8.51
N PRO A 1028 -20.92 5.65 9.57
CA PRO A 1028 -19.54 6.14 9.43
C PRO A 1028 -18.46 5.03 9.49
N SER A 1029 -17.34 5.23 8.78
CA SER A 1029 -16.14 4.36 8.76
C SER A 1029 -15.11 4.71 9.84
N SER A 1030 -14.44 3.68 10.36
CA SER A 1030 -13.58 3.57 11.56
C SER A 1030 -12.32 4.46 11.66
N PHE A 1031 -12.03 4.96 12.89
CA PHE A 1031 -10.71 5.44 13.33
C PHE A 1031 -10.29 4.76 14.65
N SER A 1032 -8.99 4.43 14.78
CA SER A 1032 -8.37 3.73 15.92
C SER A 1032 -7.80 4.69 16.97
N SER A 1033 -7.85 4.36 18.26
CA SER A 1033 -7.15 5.11 19.33
C SER A 1033 -6.30 4.20 20.24
N LYS A 1034 -5.10 4.70 20.60
CA LYS A 1034 -4.15 4.15 21.57
C LYS A 1034 -4.44 4.71 22.98
N THR A 1035 -4.25 3.90 24.01
CA THR A 1035 -4.47 4.20 25.45
C THR A 1035 -3.28 4.90 26.12
N PRO A 1036 -3.51 5.83 27.09
CA PRO A 1036 -2.54 6.21 28.10
C PRO A 1036 -2.93 5.81 29.54
N SER A 1037 -1.92 5.83 30.43
CA SER A 1037 -1.79 5.17 31.73
C SER A 1037 -2.43 5.87 32.95
N LYS A 1038 -2.63 5.06 34.01
CA LYS A 1038 -3.26 5.36 35.33
C LYS A 1038 -2.48 6.36 36.20
N VAL A 1039 -3.22 7.23 36.89
CA VAL A 1039 -2.82 7.96 38.12
C VAL A 1039 -3.92 7.78 39.18
N GLY A 1040 -3.52 7.66 40.45
CA GLY A 1040 -4.25 7.06 41.56
C GLY A 1040 -5.42 7.83 42.19
N GLU A 1041 -6.10 7.10 43.06
CA GLU A 1041 -7.35 7.39 43.76
C GLU A 1041 -7.18 8.39 44.91
N GLU A 1042 -7.90 9.52 44.89
CA GLU A 1042 -8.39 10.18 46.11
C GLU A 1042 -9.81 10.77 45.90
N SER A 1043 -10.65 10.51 46.91
CA SER A 1043 -12.02 10.94 47.25
C SER A 1043 -12.98 11.58 46.23
N LYS A 1044 -14.17 10.96 46.15
CA LYS A 1044 -15.40 11.38 45.47
C LYS A 1044 -15.96 12.71 45.99
N SER A 1045 -16.07 13.72 45.13
CA SER A 1045 -16.97 14.87 45.31
C SER A 1045 -17.35 15.48 43.96
N ILE A 1046 -18.49 16.20 43.91
CA ILE A 1046 -18.98 16.99 42.75
C ILE A 1046 -17.89 17.90 42.13
N TRP A 1047 -16.84 18.21 42.90
CA TRP A 1047 -15.72 19.04 42.49
C TRP A 1047 -14.75 18.35 41.49
N PHE A 1048 -14.84 17.03 41.32
CA PHE A 1048 -14.06 16.26 40.33
C PHE A 1048 -14.31 16.71 38.89
N VAL A 1049 -15.52 17.17 38.56
CA VAL A 1049 -15.87 17.66 37.22
C VAL A 1049 -15.15 18.98 36.90
N LEU A 1050 -15.00 19.87 37.90
CA LEU A 1050 -14.26 21.13 37.75
C LEU A 1050 -12.75 20.92 37.73
N GLU A 1051 -12.24 19.95 38.51
CA GLU A 1051 -10.82 19.63 38.57
C GLU A 1051 -10.34 18.93 37.29
N ARG A 1052 -11.13 18.00 36.73
CA ARG A 1052 -10.79 17.26 35.49
C ARG A 1052 -10.84 18.12 34.22
N TYR A 1053 -11.65 19.17 34.19
CA TYR A 1053 -11.61 20.15 33.09
C TYR A 1053 -10.33 21.01 33.13
N TYR A 1054 -9.61 21.06 34.26
CA TYR A 1054 -8.40 21.87 34.43
C TYR A 1054 -7.09 21.07 34.55
N THR A 1055 -7.14 19.84 35.05
CA THR A 1055 -5.98 18.94 35.03
C THR A 1055 -5.82 18.34 33.62
N SER A 1056 -5.29 19.17 32.71
CA SER A 1056 -4.69 18.80 31.43
C SER A 1056 -5.64 18.26 30.33
N PRO A 1057 -5.87 19.02 29.25
CA PRO A 1057 -5.49 18.51 27.95
C PRO A 1057 -3.98 18.73 27.82
N LYS A 1058 -3.20 17.64 27.78
CA LYS A 1058 -2.02 17.66 26.91
C LYS A 1058 -2.61 18.04 25.56
N ARG A 1059 -2.22 19.21 25.05
CA ARG A 1059 -2.46 19.60 23.65
C ARG A 1059 -2.08 18.40 22.79
N THR A 1060 -3.08 17.62 22.42
CA THR A 1060 -3.00 16.68 21.32
C THR A 1060 -3.72 17.43 20.23
N GLU A 1061 -2.90 18.00 19.37
CA GLU A 1061 -3.32 18.61 18.12
C GLU A 1061 -4.16 17.59 17.34
N PRO A 1062 -5.17 18.00 16.57
CA PRO A 1062 -5.49 17.26 15.36
C PRO A 1062 -4.27 17.38 14.43
N GLU A 1063 -3.66 16.25 14.10
CA GLU A 1063 -2.60 16.17 13.09
C GLU A 1063 -3.11 16.81 11.79
N THR A 1064 -2.35 17.80 11.28
CA THR A 1064 -2.34 18.16 9.85
C THR A 1064 -1.35 17.30 9.11
#